data_AF-M6Y9B4-F1
#
_entry.id   AF-M6Y9B4-F1
#
_cell.length_a   1.000
_cell.length_b   1.000
_cell.length_c   1.000
_cell.angle_alpha   90.00
_cell.angle_beta   90.00
_cell.angle_gamma   90.00
#
_symmetry.space_group_name_H-M   'P 1'
#
loop_
_entity.id
_entity.type
_entity.pdbx_description
1 polymer ?
#
loop_
_entity_poly.entity_id
_entity_poly.type
_entity_poly.pdbx_seq_one_letter_code
_entity_poly.pdbx_strand_id
1 'polypeptide(L)'
;MKNKKGQFKRSKELLDRKIFPILFLFIILLNLGGCIGGNGSTSFKGIIFGPMNLLQSSSASDPVSVNYSLSPYILTKDAPIAPIQPSVSGSIEQCSSNPTLPTGLTINGTCTITGTPTINQPATNYTITASNLSQSKNTTIIITVNANPPAALNFAAPAFTFTAGAMPGFAPMVPSYTGTMTNCTSDIPLPTGLSLGTTNCSLYGSPTTTQGPTNYTITASNAFGSTSTVITITVNIAPPSALNYAGSPFVFTQNATIATITPSYTGTVTACNSDIPLPAGLTLGTTTCAISGTPTTIQTATNYTITASNASGSIHFPITITVNLAPPSALSYAGTPFTFTQGATITTATPSVTGTVTACTSDIPLPAGLGINGTTCAISGTPTTTQAATNYTITASNAYGSTNTTISIRVNLAPPSALSYAGTPFTFTQGATITTATPSVTGTVTACTSDIPLPAGLGINGTTCAISGTPTTSQAATNYTITASNAYGSTNTTISIAVNLAPPSGLAYTPTALVFYKGVAGTATPTVTGTVTGCSPNIALPAGLTLNATTCAISGTPTVFQASANYTITASNSSGNTNTTISIMIFGTPPLKTMQTNCWDESGNIDAICTAASSAGQDGKLQKGTTPSFTNQTINISVGVDHYITVDNNTGLVWKTCHEGRTGSTCATGADSLFNLATAITACINLNSGTGYANRTNWRVPTISELETLANFDATTNPRTFTVAFPGTLSNRYYWSSTTYLPLAGYTLVLNFGDAGTNATNTTTAGTYLRCVSP
;
A
#
# COMPACT_ATOMS: atom_id res chain seq x y z
N MET A 1 1.72 -28.27 20.05
CA MET A 1 2.33 -29.62 20.12
C MET A 1 3.50 -29.59 21.09
N LYS A 2 3.38 -30.30 22.21
CA LYS A 2 4.47 -30.60 23.16
C LYS A 2 5.06 -31.97 22.80
N ASN A 3 6.37 -32.13 22.99
CA ASN A 3 7.01 -33.31 23.60
C ASN A 3 8.48 -32.92 23.90
N LYS A 4 9.02 -32.95 25.12
CA LYS A 4 9.12 -33.94 26.24
C LYS A 4 10.46 -34.70 26.23
N LYS A 5 11.08 -34.69 27.42
CA LYS A 5 12.22 -35.46 27.98
C LYS A 5 13.56 -34.68 27.90
N GLY A 6 14.19 -34.23 28.98
CA GLY A 6 14.11 -34.56 30.40
C GLY A 6 15.20 -35.57 30.78
N GLN A 7 16.29 -35.12 31.43
CA GLN A 7 16.80 -35.64 32.71
C GLN A 7 18.16 -35.03 33.09
N PHE A 8 18.20 -34.45 34.29
CA PHE A 8 19.39 -34.22 35.10
C PHE A 8 19.81 -35.54 35.78
N LYS A 9 21.12 -35.79 35.90
CA LYS A 9 21.64 -36.79 36.85
C LYS A 9 22.88 -36.29 37.58
N ARG A 10 22.82 -36.52 38.89
CA ARG A 10 23.75 -36.20 39.98
C ARG A 10 25.06 -37.00 39.95
N SER A 11 26.10 -36.35 40.46
CA SER A 11 27.20 -36.78 41.35
C SER A 11 27.74 -38.22 41.31
N LYS A 12 29.07 -38.32 41.29
CA LYS A 12 29.80 -39.28 42.12
C LYS A 12 31.13 -38.67 42.60
N GLU A 13 31.21 -38.46 43.91
CA GLU A 13 32.47 -38.31 44.68
C GLU A 13 33.23 -39.64 44.73
N LEU A 14 34.55 -39.53 44.93
CA LEU A 14 35.51 -40.36 45.69
C LEU A 14 36.87 -39.98 45.08
N LEU A 15 37.80 -39.34 45.80
CA LEU A 15 38.42 -39.86 47.01
C LEU A 15 39.04 -38.74 47.86
N ASP A 16 38.86 -38.89 49.17
CA ASP A 16 39.65 -38.36 50.30
C ASP A 16 41.13 -38.08 49.97
N ARG A 17 41.84 -37.10 50.58
CA ARG A 17 41.85 -36.80 52.01
C ARG A 17 42.54 -35.44 52.30
N LYS A 18 41.94 -34.70 53.24
CA LYS A 18 42.42 -33.51 53.97
C LYS A 18 43.83 -33.76 54.59
N ILE A 19 44.69 -32.78 54.92
CA ILE A 19 44.61 -31.82 56.05
C ILE A 19 45.82 -30.84 55.98
N PHE A 20 45.55 -29.52 56.06
CA PHE A 20 46.42 -28.36 56.43
C PHE A 20 46.76 -28.40 57.96
N PRO A 21 47.54 -27.51 58.62
CA PRO A 21 48.77 -26.77 58.30
C PRO A 21 49.74 -26.52 59.52
N ILE A 22 50.78 -25.68 59.31
CA ILE A 22 51.40 -24.67 60.22
C ILE A 22 51.98 -25.08 61.62
N LEU A 23 53.26 -24.70 61.84
CA LEU A 23 53.84 -23.94 62.99
C LEU A 23 54.98 -24.57 63.85
N PHE A 24 56.04 -23.75 64.03
CA PHE A 24 56.95 -23.54 65.20
C PHE A 24 58.14 -24.48 65.55
N LEU A 25 59.34 -23.89 65.42
CA LEU A 25 60.29 -23.47 66.49
C LEU A 25 60.90 -24.50 67.50
N PHE A 26 62.23 -24.64 67.38
CA PHE A 26 63.31 -24.73 68.41
C PHE A 26 63.60 -25.98 69.28
N ILE A 27 64.90 -26.07 69.63
CA ILE A 27 65.62 -26.85 70.68
C ILE A 27 66.06 -28.27 70.27
N ILE A 28 67.34 -28.49 69.92
CA ILE A 28 68.54 -28.77 70.76
C ILE A 28 68.40 -30.00 71.68
N LEU A 29 69.13 -31.07 71.37
CA LEU A 29 70.10 -31.83 72.20
C LEU A 29 70.30 -33.20 71.53
N LEU A 30 71.46 -33.47 70.94
CA LEU A 30 72.67 -34.07 71.53
C LEU A 30 72.53 -35.53 71.96
N ASN A 31 73.58 -36.29 71.55
CA ASN A 31 74.11 -37.53 72.13
C ASN A 31 73.44 -38.85 71.68
N LEU A 32 74.15 -39.98 71.51
CA LEU A 32 75.45 -40.39 72.05
C LEU A 32 75.94 -41.65 71.30
N GLY A 33 77.26 -41.86 71.31
CA GLY A 33 77.88 -43.19 71.29
C GLY A 33 78.69 -43.47 70.03
N GLY A 34 80.01 -43.64 70.08
CA GLY A 34 80.95 -43.72 71.19
C GLY A 34 82.34 -43.94 70.58
N CYS A 35 83.41 -43.40 71.17
CA CYS A 35 84.17 -44.00 72.29
C CYS A 35 85.52 -44.53 71.72
N ILE A 36 86.70 -44.38 72.32
CA ILE A 36 87.22 -43.95 73.65
C ILE A 36 88.71 -43.59 73.37
N GLY A 37 89.24 -42.45 73.83
CA GLY A 37 89.91 -42.28 75.13
C GLY A 37 91.44 -42.48 74.97
N GLY A 38 92.34 -41.66 75.48
CA GLY A 38 92.26 -40.74 76.60
C GLY A 38 93.26 -41.17 77.68
N ASN A 39 94.30 -40.36 77.88
CA ASN A 39 95.16 -40.20 79.06
C ASN A 39 96.18 -41.27 79.47
N GLY A 40 97.39 -40.76 79.80
CA GLY A 40 98.06 -41.17 81.04
C GLY A 40 99.54 -41.56 80.93
N SER A 41 100.41 -40.56 80.97
CA SER A 41 101.74 -40.51 81.63
C SER A 41 102.37 -41.81 82.17
N THR A 42 103.63 -42.09 81.79
CA THR A 42 104.74 -42.39 82.72
C THR A 42 106.12 -42.32 82.05
N SER A 43 107.04 -41.67 82.77
CA SER A 43 108.52 -41.62 82.67
C SER A 43 109.24 -42.92 82.26
N PHE A 44 110.36 -42.78 81.52
CA PHE A 44 111.59 -43.52 81.84
C PHE A 44 112.87 -42.73 81.53
N LYS A 45 113.78 -42.75 82.51
CA LYS A 45 115.14 -42.20 82.62
C LYS A 45 116.19 -43.21 82.13
N GLY A 46 117.35 -42.72 81.72
CA GLY A 46 118.63 -43.46 81.64
C GLY A 46 119.61 -42.72 80.72
N ILE A 47 120.37 -41.73 81.17
CA ILE A 47 121.60 -41.77 81.99
C ILE A 47 122.72 -42.60 81.35
N ILE A 48 123.79 -41.92 80.88
CA ILE A 48 125.19 -42.29 81.18
C ILE A 48 125.98 -40.99 81.48
N PHE A 49 126.46 -40.88 82.72
CA PHE A 49 127.52 -39.97 83.19
C PHE A 49 128.88 -40.53 82.69
N GLY A 50 129.87 -39.75 82.26
CA GLY A 50 130.67 -38.73 82.97
C GLY A 50 132.11 -38.77 82.38
N PRO A 51 133.13 -38.16 82.99
CA PRO A 51 133.14 -37.15 84.04
C PRO A 51 133.96 -35.87 83.67
N MET A 52 133.86 -34.90 84.58
CA MET A 52 134.65 -33.67 84.71
C MET A 52 136.18 -33.88 84.73
N ASN A 53 136.91 -32.92 84.17
CA ASN A 53 138.08 -32.24 84.77
C ASN A 53 138.25 -30.90 84.03
N LEU A 54 138.06 -29.76 84.71
CA LEU A 54 139.03 -29.01 85.54
C LEU A 54 140.12 -28.30 84.73
N LEU A 55 140.03 -26.96 84.77
CA LEU A 55 141.10 -25.96 84.81
C LEU A 55 141.90 -25.64 83.54
N GLN A 56 142.02 -24.31 83.34
CA GLN A 56 143.16 -23.57 82.76
C GLN A 56 143.43 -23.81 81.26
N SER A 57 143.85 -22.85 80.45
CA SER A 57 144.02 -21.39 80.50
C SER A 57 144.46 -21.01 79.09
N SER A 58 143.95 -19.88 78.57
CA SER A 58 144.54 -19.02 77.52
C SER A 58 145.74 -19.53 76.70
N SER A 59 145.59 -19.50 75.38
CA SER A 59 146.66 -19.01 74.49
C SER A 59 146.05 -18.13 73.39
N ALA A 60 146.56 -16.92 73.29
CA ALA A 60 146.17 -15.88 72.36
C ALA A 60 146.64 -16.15 70.91
N SER A 61 145.92 -15.52 69.97
CA SER A 61 146.23 -15.19 68.56
C SER A 61 145.95 -16.20 67.42
N ASP A 62 144.68 -16.30 67.00
CA ASP A 62 144.28 -16.66 65.61
C ASP A 62 143.67 -15.43 64.89
N PRO A 63 143.98 -15.17 63.60
CA PRO A 63 143.49 -13.99 62.88
C PRO A 63 142.02 -14.12 62.41
N VAL A 64 141.22 -13.07 62.63
CA VAL A 64 139.80 -13.01 62.22
C VAL A 64 139.66 -12.79 60.70
N SER A 65 138.78 -13.53 60.02
CA SER A 65 138.36 -13.25 58.63
C SER A 65 136.85 -13.43 58.41
N VAL A 66 136.25 -12.66 57.48
CA VAL A 66 134.81 -12.72 57.10
C VAL A 66 134.65 -12.44 55.60
N ASN A 67 133.93 -13.28 54.86
CA ASN A 67 133.68 -13.09 53.42
C ASN A 67 132.28 -13.57 52.98
N TYR A 68 131.64 -12.83 52.06
CA TYR A 68 130.36 -13.20 51.44
C TYR A 68 130.56 -13.41 49.94
N SER A 69 130.65 -14.67 49.51
CA SER A 69 131.01 -15.02 48.14
C SER A 69 129.94 -14.74 47.09
N LEU A 70 128.69 -14.50 47.51
CA LEU A 70 127.53 -14.34 46.62
C LEU A 70 127.06 -12.88 46.48
N SER A 71 127.84 -11.91 46.95
CA SER A 71 127.57 -10.49 46.69
C SER A 71 127.85 -10.15 45.21
N PRO A 72 126.97 -9.42 44.49
CA PRO A 72 125.77 -8.68 44.96
C PRO A 72 124.51 -9.56 45.15
N TYR A 73 123.68 -9.22 46.14
CA TYR A 73 122.41 -9.88 46.46
C TYR A 73 121.21 -9.08 45.93
N ILE A 74 120.29 -9.73 45.21
CA ILE A 74 119.01 -9.15 44.77
C ILE A 74 117.89 -9.84 45.52
N LEU A 75 117.13 -9.06 46.28
CA LEU A 75 116.05 -9.52 47.14
C LEU A 75 114.72 -8.95 46.65
N THR A 76 113.63 -9.64 46.97
CA THR A 76 112.28 -9.19 46.64
C THR A 76 111.63 -8.60 47.89
N LYS A 77 111.06 -7.40 47.77
CA LYS A 77 110.31 -6.74 48.82
C LYS A 77 109.17 -7.65 49.30
N ASP A 78 109.00 -7.71 50.61
CA ASP A 78 107.98 -8.48 51.33
C ASP A 78 108.09 -10.01 51.16
N ALA A 79 109.20 -10.51 50.58
CA ALA A 79 109.51 -11.93 50.51
C ALA A 79 110.65 -12.30 51.49
N PRO A 80 110.48 -13.32 52.34
CA PRO A 80 111.54 -13.74 53.27
C PRO A 80 112.76 -14.24 52.51
N ILE A 81 113.95 -13.82 52.95
CA ILE A 81 115.21 -14.21 52.30
C ILE A 81 115.70 -15.55 52.86
N ALA A 82 116.35 -16.32 52.00
CA ALA A 82 117.22 -17.39 52.49
C ALA A 82 118.39 -16.76 53.29
N PRO A 83 118.77 -17.31 54.45
CA PRO A 83 119.88 -16.77 55.26
C PRO A 83 121.16 -16.58 54.44
N ILE A 84 121.67 -15.36 54.40
CA ILE A 84 122.94 -15.03 53.75
C ILE A 84 124.06 -15.29 54.75
N GLN A 85 124.75 -16.41 54.57
CA GLN A 85 125.82 -16.87 55.47
C GLN A 85 127.22 -16.49 54.91
N PRO A 86 128.10 -15.87 55.71
CA PRO A 86 129.50 -15.66 55.33
C PRO A 86 130.36 -16.89 55.62
N SER A 87 131.52 -16.99 54.96
CA SER A 87 132.63 -17.82 55.42
C SER A 87 133.49 -17.05 56.43
N VAL A 88 133.76 -17.65 57.59
CA VAL A 88 134.46 -17.01 58.72
C VAL A 88 135.60 -17.89 59.26
N SER A 89 136.69 -17.27 59.72
CA SER A 89 137.78 -17.93 60.47
C SER A 89 138.16 -17.14 61.73
N GLY A 90 138.58 -17.83 62.79
CA GLY A 90 138.80 -17.25 64.12
C GLY A 90 137.51 -17.07 64.93
N SER A 91 137.61 -16.83 66.24
CA SER A 91 136.45 -16.52 67.08
C SER A 91 135.94 -15.11 66.78
N ILE A 92 134.70 -14.99 66.30
CA ILE A 92 133.99 -13.72 66.09
C ILE A 92 133.01 -13.54 67.24
N GLU A 93 133.11 -12.42 67.93
CA GLU A 93 132.22 -12.08 69.05
C GLU A 93 131.17 -11.04 68.65
N GLN A 94 131.48 -10.18 67.68
CA GLN A 94 130.57 -9.11 67.26
C GLN A 94 130.63 -8.86 65.76
N CYS A 95 129.44 -8.69 65.16
CA CYS A 95 129.24 -8.31 63.77
C CYS A 95 128.36 -7.06 63.67
N SER A 96 128.71 -6.16 62.75
CA SER A 96 127.90 -4.98 62.45
C SER A 96 127.94 -4.67 60.95
N SER A 97 126.94 -3.94 60.48
CA SER A 97 126.85 -3.46 59.10
C SER A 97 126.77 -1.94 59.09
N ASN A 98 127.49 -1.29 58.17
CA ASN A 98 127.36 0.14 57.90
C ASN A 98 127.20 0.40 56.39
N PRO A 99 126.14 1.11 55.95
CA PRO A 99 124.98 1.57 56.74
C PRO A 99 124.15 0.39 57.32
N THR A 100 123.12 0.67 58.12
CA THR A 100 122.22 -0.38 58.63
C THR A 100 121.55 -1.11 57.48
N LEU A 101 121.49 -2.44 57.54
CA LEU A 101 120.85 -3.28 56.51
C LEU A 101 119.42 -2.80 56.16
N PRO A 102 118.91 -3.12 54.95
CA PRO A 102 117.55 -2.76 54.54
C PRO A 102 116.52 -3.14 55.60
N THR A 103 115.53 -2.28 55.85
CA THR A 103 114.52 -2.48 56.89
C THR A 103 113.87 -3.86 56.79
N GLY A 104 113.96 -4.64 57.85
CA GLY A 104 113.46 -6.01 57.93
C GLY A 104 114.53 -7.08 57.71
N LEU A 105 115.77 -6.71 57.39
CA LEU A 105 116.95 -7.57 57.48
C LEU A 105 117.74 -7.28 58.77
N THR A 106 118.32 -8.33 59.34
CA THR A 106 119.12 -8.28 60.56
C THR A 106 120.41 -9.09 60.39
N ILE A 107 121.49 -8.65 61.02
CA ILE A 107 122.76 -9.38 61.10
C ILE A 107 122.95 -9.91 62.51
N ASN A 108 123.24 -11.20 62.65
CA ASN A 108 123.46 -11.84 63.96
C ASN A 108 124.95 -11.85 64.35
N GLY A 109 125.26 -12.36 65.56
CA GLY A 109 126.64 -12.43 66.10
C GLY A 109 127.62 -13.28 65.29
N THR A 110 127.16 -14.15 64.37
CA THR A 110 127.99 -14.92 63.43
C THR A 110 128.04 -14.30 62.03
N CYS A 111 127.68 -13.01 61.91
CA CYS A 111 127.60 -12.27 60.66
C CYS A 111 126.60 -12.86 59.64
N THR A 112 125.62 -13.67 60.03
CA THR A 112 124.57 -14.13 59.11
C THR A 112 123.48 -13.08 58.96
N ILE A 113 123.09 -12.76 57.72
CA ILE A 113 122.01 -11.82 57.42
C ILE A 113 120.71 -12.60 57.16
N THR A 114 119.64 -12.27 57.88
CA THR A 114 118.31 -12.92 57.76
C THR A 114 117.19 -11.89 57.83
N GLY A 115 115.99 -12.26 57.36
CA GLY A 115 114.77 -11.47 57.53
C GLY A 115 113.94 -11.33 56.25
N THR A 116 113.09 -10.31 56.19
CA THR A 116 112.23 -9.98 55.05
C THR A 116 112.37 -8.49 54.77
N PRO A 117 112.97 -8.06 53.65
CA PRO A 117 113.12 -6.66 53.38
C PRO A 117 111.76 -6.04 53.04
N THR A 118 111.40 -4.95 53.69
CA THR A 118 110.05 -4.33 53.62
C THR A 118 110.00 -3.06 52.78
N ILE A 119 111.17 -2.57 52.34
CA ILE A 119 111.31 -1.32 51.59
C ILE A 119 112.09 -1.61 50.31
N ASN A 120 111.57 -1.10 49.18
CA ASN A 120 112.29 -1.13 47.91
C ASN A 120 113.55 -0.26 48.04
N GLN A 121 114.68 -0.80 47.63
CA GLN A 121 115.94 -0.09 47.73
C GLN A 121 116.80 -0.37 46.50
N PRO A 122 117.40 0.66 45.89
CA PRO A 122 118.39 0.46 44.83
C PRO A 122 119.63 -0.28 45.37
N ALA A 123 120.46 -0.79 44.46
CA ALA A 123 121.71 -1.45 44.80
C ALA A 123 122.56 -0.57 45.73
N THR A 124 122.77 -1.02 46.97
CA THR A 124 123.48 -0.26 48.00
C THR A 124 124.62 -1.10 48.57
N ASN A 125 125.79 -0.48 48.76
CA ASN A 125 126.96 -1.13 49.36
C ASN A 125 126.87 -1.09 50.89
N TYR A 126 127.15 -2.21 51.54
CA TYR A 126 127.17 -2.40 52.99
C TYR A 126 128.52 -2.95 53.42
N THR A 127 129.24 -2.22 54.27
CA THR A 127 130.46 -2.71 54.89
C THR A 127 130.09 -3.51 56.14
N ILE A 128 130.40 -4.80 56.15
CA ILE A 128 130.24 -5.69 57.29
C ILE A 128 131.56 -5.76 58.05
N THR A 129 131.51 -5.40 59.34
CA THR A 129 132.65 -5.45 60.26
C THR A 129 132.48 -6.63 61.21
N ALA A 130 133.42 -7.57 61.20
CA ALA A 130 133.53 -8.68 62.14
C ALA A 130 134.71 -8.43 63.09
N SER A 131 134.49 -8.62 64.39
CA SER A 131 135.49 -8.31 65.42
C SER A 131 135.49 -9.28 66.60
N ASN A 132 136.65 -9.37 67.25
CA ASN A 132 136.84 -9.96 68.58
C ASN A 132 137.64 -8.99 69.47
N LEU A 133 137.95 -9.39 70.71
CA LEU A 133 138.65 -8.54 71.69
C LEU A 133 140.00 -7.96 71.22
N SER A 134 140.62 -8.54 70.18
CA SER A 134 141.98 -8.17 69.75
C SER A 134 142.09 -7.71 68.29
N GLN A 135 141.13 -8.03 67.42
CA GLN A 135 141.20 -7.75 65.97
C GLN A 135 139.84 -7.40 65.38
N SER A 136 139.83 -6.57 64.34
CA SER A 136 138.65 -6.21 63.55
C SER A 136 138.94 -6.25 62.04
N LYS A 137 138.03 -6.83 61.26
CA LYS A 137 138.12 -6.93 59.79
C LYS A 137 136.81 -6.56 59.12
N ASN A 138 136.94 -5.91 57.96
CA ASN A 138 135.82 -5.44 57.16
C ASN A 138 135.75 -6.20 55.82
N THR A 139 134.52 -6.50 55.38
CA THR A 139 134.19 -6.92 54.01
C THR A 139 133.02 -6.09 53.49
N THR A 140 132.83 -5.96 52.18
CA THR A 140 131.74 -5.16 51.61
C THR A 140 130.84 -6.04 50.75
N ILE A 141 129.52 -5.92 50.94
CA ILE A 141 128.48 -6.60 50.15
C ILE A 141 127.56 -5.57 49.49
N ILE A 142 126.85 -5.96 48.45
CA ILE A 142 125.84 -5.11 47.80
C ILE A 142 124.47 -5.79 47.94
N ILE A 143 123.45 -5.04 48.36
CA ILE A 143 122.07 -5.53 48.44
C ILE A 143 121.14 -4.59 47.65
N THR A 144 120.28 -5.18 46.81
CA THR A 144 119.17 -4.52 46.10
C THR A 144 117.85 -5.14 46.55
N VAL A 145 116.78 -4.34 46.73
CA VAL A 145 115.43 -4.84 47.04
C VAL A 145 114.42 -4.35 45.99
N ASN A 146 113.88 -5.26 45.18
CA ASN A 146 112.93 -4.97 44.09
C ASN A 146 111.47 -5.18 44.51
N ALA A 147 110.53 -4.47 43.87
CA ALA A 147 109.10 -4.65 44.15
C ALA A 147 108.60 -6.03 43.70
N ASN A 148 107.66 -6.62 44.44
CA ASN A 148 107.05 -7.90 44.08
C ASN A 148 106.14 -7.75 42.83
N PRO A 149 106.42 -8.44 41.71
CA PRO A 149 105.60 -8.35 40.50
C PRO A 149 104.17 -8.86 40.72
N PRO A 150 103.15 -8.36 39.98
CA PRO A 150 101.80 -8.88 40.06
C PRO A 150 101.75 -10.36 39.69
N ALA A 151 101.07 -11.17 40.50
CA ALA A 151 100.83 -12.59 40.23
C ALA A 151 99.40 -13.00 40.61
N ALA A 152 98.90 -14.05 39.96
CA ALA A 152 97.58 -14.65 40.24
C ALA A 152 96.39 -13.69 40.09
N LEU A 153 96.35 -12.91 39.00
CA LEU A 153 95.18 -12.07 38.66
C LEU A 153 93.98 -12.96 38.29
N ASN A 154 92.94 -12.96 39.12
CA ASN A 154 91.76 -13.80 38.94
C ASN A 154 90.47 -13.00 39.20
N PHE A 155 89.53 -13.06 38.26
CA PHE A 155 88.16 -12.60 38.49
C PHE A 155 87.32 -13.72 39.13
N ALA A 156 86.28 -13.35 39.88
CA ALA A 156 85.38 -14.31 40.52
C ALA A 156 84.64 -15.23 39.53
N ALA A 157 84.48 -14.79 38.28
CA ALA A 157 83.89 -15.57 37.20
C ALA A 157 84.72 -15.42 35.91
N PRO A 158 84.81 -16.50 35.09
CA PRO A 158 85.51 -16.45 33.80
C PRO A 158 84.66 -15.82 32.68
N ALA A 159 83.35 -15.64 32.90
CA ALA A 159 82.44 -15.05 31.92
C ALA A 159 81.42 -14.12 32.60
N PHE A 160 81.10 -13.02 31.93
CA PHE A 160 80.16 -12.00 32.35
C PHE A 160 79.11 -11.75 31.27
N THR A 161 77.85 -11.75 31.67
CA THR A 161 76.72 -11.43 30.79
C THR A 161 76.06 -10.16 31.30
N PHE A 162 75.98 -9.15 30.44
CA PHE A 162 75.33 -7.88 30.72
C PHE A 162 74.12 -7.69 29.81
N THR A 163 73.23 -6.77 30.17
CA THR A 163 72.11 -6.33 29.34
C THR A 163 72.36 -4.90 28.89
N ALA A 164 72.30 -4.66 27.57
CA ALA A 164 72.49 -3.35 26.98
C ALA A 164 71.44 -2.37 27.52
N GLY A 165 71.89 -1.22 28.04
CA GLY A 165 71.01 -0.14 28.51
C GLY A 165 70.40 -0.35 29.91
N ALA A 166 70.82 -1.38 30.67
CA ALA A 166 70.39 -1.56 32.04
C ALA A 166 70.98 -0.46 32.97
N MET A 167 70.13 0.28 33.67
CA MET A 167 70.55 1.27 34.68
C MET A 167 70.02 0.94 36.08
N PRO A 168 70.79 1.23 37.16
CA PRO A 168 72.18 1.70 37.15
C PRO A 168 73.16 0.55 36.86
N GLY A 169 74.37 0.89 36.40
CA GLY A 169 75.44 -0.09 36.10
C GLY A 169 75.72 -1.03 37.29
N PHE A 170 76.32 -2.17 36.99
CA PHE A 170 76.65 -3.18 38.02
C PHE A 170 77.73 -2.67 38.98
N ALA A 171 77.76 -3.23 40.19
CA ALA A 171 78.82 -2.93 41.16
C ALA A 171 80.19 -3.32 40.57
N PRO A 172 81.24 -2.48 40.69
CA PRO A 172 82.55 -2.76 40.11
C PRO A 172 83.06 -4.16 40.46
N MET A 173 83.35 -4.96 39.43
CA MET A 173 83.88 -6.31 39.57
C MET A 173 85.39 -6.23 39.77
N VAL A 174 85.83 -6.44 41.01
CA VAL A 174 87.25 -6.35 41.39
C VAL A 174 87.90 -7.74 41.34
N PRO A 175 89.01 -7.93 40.62
CA PRO A 175 89.75 -9.19 40.63
C PRO A 175 90.62 -9.31 41.88
N SER A 176 90.91 -10.55 42.30
CA SER A 176 91.94 -10.86 43.29
C SER A 176 93.30 -10.96 42.61
N TYR A 177 94.35 -10.41 43.22
CA TYR A 177 95.75 -10.55 42.76
C TYR A 177 96.70 -10.48 43.96
N THR A 178 97.94 -10.94 43.77
CA THR A 178 99.05 -10.82 44.74
C THR A 178 100.18 -9.98 44.13
N GLY A 179 101.07 -9.46 44.97
CA GLY A 179 102.12 -8.52 44.53
C GLY A 179 101.60 -7.09 44.34
N THR A 180 102.42 -6.24 43.72
CA THR A 180 102.10 -4.81 43.54
C THR A 180 101.85 -4.48 42.08
N MET A 181 100.68 -3.91 41.77
CA MET A 181 100.29 -3.51 40.41
C MET A 181 100.30 -1.99 40.27
N THR A 182 100.81 -1.49 39.14
CA THR A 182 100.78 -0.05 38.81
C THR A 182 100.05 0.24 37.51
N ASN A 183 99.77 -0.78 36.69
CA ASN A 183 99.07 -0.62 35.43
C ASN A 183 98.22 -1.85 35.10
N CYS A 184 97.05 -1.63 34.50
CA CYS A 184 96.13 -2.66 34.03
C CYS A 184 95.57 -2.31 32.66
N THR A 185 95.65 -3.25 31.72
CA THR A 185 95.20 -3.06 30.34
C THR A 185 94.38 -4.25 29.84
N SER A 186 93.54 -3.99 28.84
CA SER A 186 92.85 -5.00 28.03
C SER A 186 93.54 -5.10 26.67
N ASP A 187 93.56 -6.28 26.05
CA ASP A 187 94.11 -6.52 24.72
C ASP A 187 93.31 -5.86 23.60
N ILE A 188 91.98 -5.79 23.75
CA ILE A 188 91.07 -5.08 22.85
C ILE A 188 90.16 -4.09 23.61
N PRO A 189 89.60 -3.05 22.97
CA PRO A 189 88.67 -2.13 23.62
C PRO A 189 87.44 -2.85 24.19
N LEU A 190 87.09 -2.54 25.44
CA LEU A 190 85.88 -3.06 26.09
C LEU A 190 84.61 -2.58 25.36
N PRO A 191 83.48 -3.30 25.48
CA PRO A 191 82.20 -2.90 24.90
C PRO A 191 81.81 -1.48 25.30
N THR A 192 81.17 -0.74 24.39
CA THR A 192 80.85 0.68 24.61
C THR A 192 80.04 0.85 25.89
N GLY A 193 80.54 1.67 26.82
CA GLY A 193 79.94 1.90 28.14
C GLY A 193 80.51 1.05 29.28
N LEU A 194 81.36 0.06 29.00
CA LEU A 194 82.20 -0.63 29.99
C LEU A 194 83.59 0.02 30.10
N SER A 195 84.21 -0.07 31.26
CA SER A 195 85.53 0.52 31.56
C SER A 195 86.32 -0.37 32.52
N LEU A 196 87.65 -0.32 32.38
CA LEU A 196 88.60 -1.06 33.21
C LEU A 196 89.40 -0.09 34.09
N GLY A 197 89.48 -0.37 35.38
CA GLY A 197 90.30 0.39 36.31
C GLY A 197 91.80 0.16 36.06
N THR A 198 92.56 1.24 35.88
CA THR A 198 93.95 1.19 35.41
C THR A 198 94.95 0.74 36.48
N THR A 199 94.59 0.74 37.76
CA THR A 199 95.49 0.38 38.87
C THR A 199 94.99 -0.77 39.74
N ASN A 200 93.77 -1.25 39.49
CA ASN A 200 93.12 -2.31 40.27
C ASN A 200 92.43 -3.37 39.39
N CYS A 201 92.47 -3.23 38.06
CA CYS A 201 91.78 -4.07 37.09
C CYS A 201 90.27 -4.23 37.33
N SER A 202 89.60 -3.32 38.05
CA SER A 202 88.16 -3.44 38.29
C SER A 202 87.37 -3.16 37.03
N LEU A 203 86.43 -4.03 36.65
CA LEU A 203 85.51 -3.81 35.53
C LEU A 203 84.25 -3.10 36.02
N TYR A 204 83.85 -1.98 35.40
CA TYR A 204 82.67 -1.20 35.78
C TYR A 204 82.02 -0.51 34.57
N GLY A 205 80.83 0.07 34.77
CA GLY A 205 80.10 0.82 33.74
C GLY A 205 78.74 0.20 33.39
N SER A 206 78.19 0.61 32.25
CA SER A 206 76.91 0.12 31.72
C SER A 206 77.01 -0.02 30.20
N PRO A 207 77.03 -1.24 29.63
CA PRO A 207 77.16 -1.41 28.20
C PRO A 207 75.92 -0.89 27.46
N THR A 208 76.12 -0.26 26.31
CA THR A 208 75.03 0.34 25.51
C THR A 208 74.77 -0.39 24.20
N THR A 209 75.70 -1.25 23.77
CA THR A 209 75.64 -1.97 22.50
C THR A 209 75.63 -3.47 22.73
N THR A 210 74.78 -4.18 22.01
CA THR A 210 74.71 -5.64 22.08
C THR A 210 75.91 -6.28 21.39
N GLN A 211 76.45 -7.34 21.98
CA GLN A 211 77.61 -8.05 21.47
C GLN A 211 77.52 -9.53 21.86
N GLY A 212 77.90 -10.41 20.94
CA GLY A 212 78.07 -11.83 21.25
C GLY A 212 79.23 -12.09 22.21
N PRO A 213 79.39 -13.33 22.71
CA PRO A 213 80.48 -13.70 23.61
C PRO A 213 81.84 -13.39 22.99
N THR A 214 82.60 -12.50 23.62
CA THR A 214 83.93 -12.06 23.16
C THR A 214 84.93 -12.18 24.31
N ASN A 215 86.10 -12.74 24.04
CA ASN A 215 87.16 -12.91 25.05
C ASN A 215 88.05 -11.68 25.13
N TYR A 216 88.38 -11.26 26.34
CA TYR A 216 89.24 -10.13 26.68
C TYR A 216 90.37 -10.60 27.58
N THR A 217 91.61 -10.30 27.20
CA THR A 217 92.81 -10.62 27.98
C THR A 217 93.17 -9.42 28.86
N ILE A 218 92.90 -9.52 30.15
CA ILE A 218 93.21 -8.49 31.14
C ILE A 218 94.62 -8.72 31.68
N THR A 219 95.50 -7.74 31.53
CA THR A 219 96.91 -7.80 31.93
C THR A 219 97.19 -6.79 33.03
N ALA A 220 97.63 -7.29 34.18
CA ALA A 220 98.18 -6.51 35.28
C ALA A 220 99.71 -6.46 35.19
N SER A 221 100.29 -5.28 35.34
CA SER A 221 101.74 -5.08 35.21
C SER A 221 102.31 -4.08 36.21
N ASN A 222 103.60 -4.24 36.50
CA ASN A 222 104.47 -3.22 37.06
C ASN A 222 105.83 -3.26 36.32
N ALA A 223 106.79 -2.42 36.73
CA ALA A 223 108.11 -2.35 36.09
C ALA A 223 108.94 -3.65 36.17
N PHE A 224 108.52 -4.63 36.97
CA PHE A 224 109.28 -5.86 37.28
C PHE A 224 108.60 -7.14 36.77
N GLY A 225 107.38 -7.06 36.23
CA GLY A 225 106.69 -8.20 35.66
C GLY A 225 105.20 -7.95 35.38
N SER A 226 104.56 -8.94 34.75
CA SER A 226 103.13 -8.90 34.41
C SER A 226 102.49 -10.27 34.56
N THR A 227 101.18 -10.27 34.81
CA THR A 227 100.32 -11.46 34.81
C THR A 227 99.02 -11.13 34.07
N SER A 228 98.41 -12.13 33.42
CA SER A 228 97.20 -11.92 32.62
C SER A 228 96.17 -13.00 32.89
N THR A 229 94.90 -12.65 32.70
CA THR A 229 93.75 -13.57 32.77
C THR A 229 92.75 -13.26 31.66
N VAL A 230 91.97 -14.24 31.25
CA VAL A 230 90.97 -14.09 30.19
C VAL A 230 89.58 -14.07 30.79
N ILE A 231 88.76 -13.08 30.39
CA ILE A 231 87.34 -13.01 30.72
C ILE A 231 86.52 -12.96 29.43
N THR A 232 85.37 -13.62 29.41
CA THR A 232 84.42 -13.51 28.28
C THR A 232 83.32 -12.52 28.64
N ILE A 233 83.03 -11.54 27.77
CA ILE A 233 81.91 -10.62 27.94
C ILE A 233 80.87 -10.85 26.85
N THR A 234 79.61 -10.96 27.25
CA THR A 234 78.43 -10.99 26.36
C THR A 234 77.48 -9.86 26.75
N VAL A 235 76.94 -9.11 25.78
CA VAL A 235 75.93 -8.08 26.03
C VAL A 235 74.65 -8.39 25.26
N ASN A 236 73.61 -8.78 26.00
CA ASN A 236 72.29 -9.13 25.45
C ASN A 236 71.37 -7.91 25.36
N ILE A 237 70.33 -7.99 24.53
CA ILE A 237 69.27 -6.98 24.49
C ILE A 237 68.32 -7.17 25.68
N ALA A 238 67.74 -6.09 26.22
CA ALA A 238 66.69 -6.21 27.23
C ALA A 238 65.40 -6.72 26.57
N PRO A 239 64.61 -7.60 27.20
CA PRO A 239 63.28 -7.95 26.70
C PRO A 239 62.38 -6.70 26.64
N PRO A 240 61.45 -6.59 25.67
CA PRO A 240 60.51 -5.47 25.64
C PRO A 240 59.62 -5.48 26.88
N SER A 241 59.22 -4.31 27.38
CA SER A 241 58.37 -4.20 28.57
C SER A 241 57.31 -3.10 28.44
N ALA A 242 56.32 -3.10 29.32
CA ALA A 242 55.21 -2.14 29.35
C ALA A 242 54.40 -2.01 28.03
N LEU A 243 54.15 -3.12 27.32
CA LEU A 243 53.24 -3.13 26.16
C LEU A 243 51.83 -2.73 26.59
N ASN A 244 51.23 -1.76 25.89
CA ASN A 244 49.89 -1.28 26.17
C ASN A 244 49.19 -0.79 24.90
N TYR A 245 47.92 -1.16 24.74
CA TYR A 245 47.03 -0.68 23.68
C TYR A 245 45.96 0.23 24.29
N ALA A 246 46.23 1.54 24.29
CA ALA A 246 45.25 2.52 24.75
C ALA A 246 43.96 2.45 23.91
N GLY A 247 42.81 2.43 24.57
CA GLY A 247 41.50 2.40 23.91
C GLY A 247 40.90 1.00 23.70
N SER A 248 41.54 -0.08 24.17
CA SER A 248 40.86 -1.39 24.23
C SER A 248 39.79 -1.38 25.34
N PRO A 249 38.57 -1.95 25.12
CA PRO A 249 38.11 -2.72 23.96
C PRO A 249 37.83 -1.86 22.71
N PHE A 250 38.20 -2.37 21.54
CA PHE A 250 37.98 -1.72 20.25
C PHE A 250 36.67 -2.16 19.59
N VAL A 251 35.89 -1.20 19.11
CA VAL A 251 34.68 -1.44 18.32
C VAL A 251 34.83 -0.76 16.98
N PHE A 252 34.85 -1.55 15.91
CA PHE A 252 34.96 -1.07 14.54
C PHE A 252 33.67 -1.28 13.76
N THR A 253 33.53 -0.53 12.68
CA THR A 253 32.45 -0.69 11.71
C THR A 253 32.99 -1.43 10.49
N GLN A 254 32.29 -2.48 10.07
CA GLN A 254 32.62 -3.25 8.88
C GLN A 254 32.75 -2.31 7.66
N ASN A 255 33.78 -2.53 6.85
CA ASN A 255 34.13 -1.76 5.65
C ASN A 255 34.53 -0.29 5.91
N ALA A 256 34.66 0.15 7.16
CA ALA A 256 35.24 1.45 7.49
C ALA A 256 36.73 1.30 7.85
N THR A 257 37.61 2.05 7.18
CA THR A 257 39.05 2.05 7.49
C THR A 257 39.27 2.58 8.90
N ILE A 258 40.03 1.85 9.72
CA ILE A 258 40.35 2.26 11.08
C ILE A 258 41.49 3.26 11.09
N ALA A 259 41.49 4.17 12.06
CA ALA A 259 42.71 4.88 12.41
C ALA A 259 43.74 3.87 12.93
N THR A 260 44.99 4.00 12.50
CA THR A 260 46.07 3.10 12.95
C THR A 260 46.20 3.17 14.46
N ILE A 261 46.10 2.02 15.11
CA ILE A 261 46.29 1.88 16.56
C ILE A 261 47.76 1.62 16.81
N THR A 262 48.44 2.60 17.39
CA THR A 262 49.85 2.49 17.76
C THR A 262 49.97 2.14 19.25
N PRO A 263 50.52 0.98 19.61
CA PRO A 263 50.74 0.64 21.01
C PRO A 263 51.92 1.44 21.60
N SER A 264 51.96 1.52 22.92
CA SER A 264 53.14 1.98 23.66
C SER A 264 53.89 0.78 24.24
N TYR A 265 55.22 0.78 24.16
CA TYR A 265 56.11 -0.19 24.83
C TYR A 265 57.48 0.45 25.05
N THR A 266 58.28 -0.17 25.92
CA THR A 266 59.68 0.21 26.19
C THR A 266 60.62 -0.91 25.78
N GLY A 267 61.87 -0.56 25.47
CA GLY A 267 62.84 -1.50 24.89
C GLY A 267 62.64 -1.71 23.39
N THR A 268 63.46 -2.58 22.81
CA THR A 268 63.48 -2.82 21.35
C THR A 268 62.61 -4.03 20.99
N VAL A 269 61.65 -3.84 20.09
CA VAL A 269 60.81 -4.91 19.54
C VAL A 269 61.32 -5.29 18.16
N THR A 270 61.51 -6.59 17.91
CA THR A 270 61.93 -7.12 16.60
C THR A 270 60.89 -8.03 15.97
N ALA A 271 59.89 -8.48 16.74
CA ALA A 271 58.78 -9.27 16.24
C ALA A 271 57.50 -8.98 17.03
N CYS A 272 56.37 -8.96 16.31
CA CYS A 272 55.03 -8.81 16.85
C CYS A 272 54.14 -9.92 16.27
N ASN A 273 53.36 -10.57 17.12
CA ASN A 273 52.43 -11.61 16.71
C ASN A 273 51.14 -11.54 17.53
N SER A 274 50.01 -11.97 16.93
CA SER A 274 48.78 -12.24 17.66
C SER A 274 48.60 -13.75 17.84
N ASP A 275 48.02 -14.16 18.96
CA ASP A 275 47.70 -15.56 19.28
C ASP A 275 46.76 -16.22 18.25
N ILE A 276 45.82 -15.45 17.71
CA ILE A 276 44.94 -15.82 16.60
C ILE A 276 44.97 -14.75 15.49
N PRO A 277 44.64 -15.09 14.24
CA PRO A 277 44.58 -14.10 13.15
C PRO A 277 43.59 -12.97 13.47
N LEU A 278 44.02 -11.72 13.25
CA LEU A 278 43.13 -10.55 13.36
C LEU A 278 41.93 -10.66 12.39
N PRO A 279 40.80 -9.96 12.65
CA PRO A 279 39.66 -9.94 11.75
C PRO A 279 40.08 -9.62 10.31
N ALA A 280 39.46 -10.26 9.32
CA ALA A 280 39.83 -10.10 7.93
C ALA A 280 39.86 -8.62 7.52
N GLY A 281 40.95 -8.19 6.88
CA GLY A 281 41.17 -6.80 6.48
C GLY A 281 41.88 -5.92 7.52
N LEU A 282 42.11 -6.41 8.74
CA LEU A 282 43.05 -5.81 9.69
C LEU A 282 44.43 -6.49 9.60
N THR A 283 45.48 -5.72 9.82
CA THR A 283 46.88 -6.17 9.79
C THR A 283 47.62 -5.72 11.05
N LEU A 284 48.53 -6.56 11.54
CA LEU A 284 49.45 -6.24 12.63
C LEU A 284 50.84 -5.96 12.06
N GLY A 285 51.41 -4.80 12.35
CA GLY A 285 52.78 -4.47 12.01
C GLY A 285 53.76 -5.38 12.74
N THR A 286 54.61 -6.09 12.00
CA THR A 286 55.47 -7.16 12.52
C THR A 286 56.61 -6.68 13.42
N THR A 287 56.93 -5.38 13.43
CA THR A 287 58.00 -4.80 14.28
C THR A 287 57.54 -3.59 15.10
N THR A 288 56.39 -2.99 14.75
CA THR A 288 55.81 -1.84 15.44
C THR A 288 54.62 -2.21 16.32
N CYS A 289 54.09 -3.43 16.14
CA CYS A 289 52.87 -3.92 16.77
C CYS A 289 51.64 -3.03 16.47
N ALA A 290 51.70 -2.13 15.48
CA ALA A 290 50.57 -1.27 15.14
C ALA A 290 49.47 -2.06 14.42
N ILE A 291 48.20 -1.80 14.74
CA ILE A 291 47.05 -2.43 14.08
C ILE A 291 46.43 -1.43 13.10
N SER A 292 46.23 -1.83 11.85
CA SER A 292 45.67 -0.96 10.80
C SER A 292 44.83 -1.75 9.81
N GLY A 293 44.08 -1.06 8.94
CA GLY A 293 43.33 -1.68 7.83
C GLY A 293 41.83 -1.37 7.84
N THR A 294 41.06 -2.19 7.14
CA THR A 294 39.61 -2.05 6.98
C THR A 294 38.97 -3.41 7.25
N PRO A 295 38.31 -3.63 8.40
CA PRO A 295 37.73 -4.93 8.73
C PRO A 295 36.57 -5.25 7.78
N THR A 296 36.58 -6.42 7.14
CA THR A 296 35.60 -6.81 6.11
C THR A 296 34.59 -7.84 6.57
N THR A 297 34.78 -8.44 7.75
CA THR A 297 33.90 -9.47 8.32
C THR A 297 33.33 -9.04 9.66
N ILE A 298 32.01 -9.16 9.82
CA ILE A 298 31.33 -8.95 11.11
C ILE A 298 31.88 -9.95 12.11
N GLN A 299 32.12 -9.48 13.32
CA GLN A 299 32.62 -10.33 14.39
C GLN A 299 32.08 -9.83 15.73
N THR A 300 31.60 -10.75 16.54
CA THR A 300 31.32 -10.49 17.96
C THR A 300 32.61 -10.14 18.70
N ALA A 301 32.50 -9.61 19.92
CA ALA A 301 33.65 -9.31 20.75
C ALA A 301 34.55 -10.56 20.92
N THR A 302 35.77 -10.48 20.40
CA THR A 302 36.78 -11.55 20.49
C THR A 302 38.05 -10.99 21.13
N ASN A 303 38.64 -11.77 22.03
CA ASN A 303 39.89 -11.43 22.69
C ASN A 303 41.08 -11.91 21.87
N TYR A 304 42.08 -11.05 21.76
CA TYR A 304 43.36 -11.31 21.11
C TYR A 304 44.46 -11.03 22.11
N THR A 305 45.52 -11.82 22.07
CA THR A 305 46.73 -11.59 22.85
C THR A 305 47.83 -11.13 21.92
N ILE A 306 48.18 -9.85 21.98
CA ILE A 306 49.29 -9.33 21.17
C ILE A 306 50.59 -9.52 21.93
N THR A 307 51.55 -10.13 21.25
CA THR A 307 52.89 -10.43 21.75
C THR A 307 53.90 -9.53 21.05
N ALA A 308 54.66 -8.76 21.83
CA ALA A 308 55.86 -8.05 21.35
C ALA A 308 57.10 -8.78 21.87
N SER A 309 58.05 -9.11 21.00
CA SER A 309 59.22 -9.90 21.38
C SER A 309 60.51 -9.42 20.72
N ASN A 310 61.61 -9.83 21.36
CA ASN A 310 62.95 -9.85 20.78
C ASN A 310 63.69 -11.13 21.19
N ALA A 311 64.97 -11.25 20.81
CA ALA A 311 65.77 -12.45 21.08
C ALA A 311 65.93 -12.81 22.57
N SER A 312 65.65 -11.87 23.49
CA SER A 312 65.84 -12.05 24.93
C SER A 312 64.53 -12.22 25.71
N GLY A 313 63.37 -12.07 25.07
CA GLY A 313 62.08 -12.36 25.69
C GLY A 313 60.89 -11.68 25.01
N SER A 314 59.72 -11.81 25.62
CA SER A 314 58.46 -11.28 25.12
C SER A 314 57.60 -10.68 26.23
N ILE A 315 56.71 -9.77 25.84
CA ILE A 315 55.61 -9.28 26.67
C ILE A 315 54.30 -9.40 25.90
N HIS A 316 53.21 -9.63 26.64
CA HIS A 316 51.88 -9.87 26.08
C HIS A 316 50.88 -8.85 26.61
N PHE A 317 49.95 -8.41 25.77
CA PHE A 317 48.85 -7.54 26.17
C PHE A 317 47.53 -8.03 25.54
N PRO A 318 46.48 -8.28 26.34
CA PRO A 318 45.18 -8.67 25.82
C PRO A 318 44.44 -7.44 25.26
N ILE A 319 43.83 -7.59 24.10
CA ILE A 319 42.90 -6.63 23.51
C ILE A 319 41.60 -7.33 23.13
N THR A 320 40.49 -6.60 23.11
CA THR A 320 39.22 -7.10 22.58
C THR A 320 38.86 -6.31 21.32
N ILE A 321 38.45 -7.00 20.25
CA ILE A 321 37.97 -6.38 19.01
C ILE A 321 36.55 -6.88 18.70
N THR A 322 35.65 -5.94 18.43
CA THR A 322 34.30 -6.18 17.89
C THR A 322 34.18 -5.48 16.53
N VAL A 323 33.60 -6.14 15.53
CA VAL A 323 33.30 -5.54 14.23
C VAL A 323 31.80 -5.58 13.97
N ASN A 324 31.16 -4.42 14.04
CA ASN A 324 29.72 -4.25 13.87
C ASN A 324 29.37 -3.85 12.43
N LEU A 325 28.14 -4.12 11.98
CA LEU A 325 27.63 -3.49 10.75
C LEU A 325 27.45 -1.98 10.95
N ALA A 326 27.61 -1.22 9.87
CA ALA A 326 27.20 0.17 9.86
C ALA A 326 25.66 0.25 10.01
N PRO A 327 25.12 1.20 10.80
CA PRO A 327 23.69 1.52 10.77
C PRO A 327 23.26 1.90 9.35
N PRO A 328 22.06 1.52 8.88
CA PRO A 328 21.56 2.00 7.61
C PRO A 328 21.43 3.53 7.63
N SER A 329 21.69 4.19 6.50
CA SER A 329 21.61 5.66 6.38
C SER A 329 21.07 6.09 5.01
N ALA A 330 20.67 7.37 4.91
CA ALA A 330 20.19 8.00 3.68
C ALA A 330 19.00 7.28 2.99
N LEU A 331 18.05 6.74 3.78
CA LEU A 331 16.82 6.16 3.24
C LEU A 331 16.00 7.24 2.51
N SER A 332 15.65 6.96 1.25
CA SER A 332 14.83 7.86 0.44
C SER A 332 14.02 7.08 -0.60
N TYR A 333 12.85 7.59 -0.97
CA TYR A 333 12.02 7.06 -2.04
C TYR A 333 11.91 8.09 -3.16
N ALA A 334 12.41 7.78 -4.35
CA ALA A 334 12.15 8.60 -5.52
C ALA A 334 10.65 8.54 -5.87
N GLY A 335 10.04 9.70 -6.11
CA GLY A 335 8.63 9.79 -6.53
C GLY A 335 7.60 10.04 -5.42
N THR A 336 8.01 10.19 -4.16
CA THR A 336 7.12 10.75 -3.12
C THR A 336 6.90 12.26 -3.36
N PRO A 337 5.67 12.81 -3.22
CA PRO A 337 4.43 12.15 -2.82
C PRO A 337 3.85 11.22 -3.89
N PHE A 338 3.44 10.02 -3.49
CA PHE A 338 2.84 9.02 -4.36
C PHE A 338 1.33 9.23 -4.50
N THR A 339 0.84 9.16 -5.74
CA THR A 339 -0.59 9.07 -6.05
C THR A 339 -0.84 7.77 -6.82
N PHE A 340 -1.60 6.88 -6.20
CA PHE A 340 -1.98 5.59 -6.79
C PHE A 340 -3.46 5.56 -7.15
N THR A 341 -3.81 4.64 -8.04
CA THR A 341 -5.19 4.39 -8.47
C THR A 341 -5.68 3.09 -7.85
N GLN A 342 -6.86 3.13 -7.22
CA GLN A 342 -7.49 1.97 -6.61
C GLN A 342 -7.66 0.83 -7.64
N GLY A 343 -7.29 -0.38 -7.26
CA GLY A 343 -7.38 -1.58 -8.10
C GLY A 343 -6.28 -1.72 -9.15
N ALA A 344 -5.42 -0.71 -9.35
CA ALA A 344 -4.27 -0.80 -10.24
C ALA A 344 -3.01 -1.19 -9.46
N THR A 345 -2.31 -2.23 -9.91
CA THR A 345 -1.02 -2.62 -9.33
C THR A 345 -0.01 -1.49 -9.48
N ILE A 346 0.67 -1.10 -8.39
CA ILE A 346 1.66 -0.03 -8.44
C ILE A 346 2.95 -0.52 -9.07
N THR A 347 3.66 0.36 -9.75
CA THR A 347 5.09 0.17 -9.98
C THR A 347 5.78 0.17 -8.62
N THR A 348 6.52 -0.90 -8.32
CA THR A 348 7.22 -1.05 -7.04
C THR A 348 8.06 0.19 -6.73
N ALA A 349 7.78 0.85 -5.60
CA ALA A 349 8.57 1.97 -5.12
C ALA A 349 9.80 1.42 -4.39
N THR A 350 10.91 1.35 -5.13
CA THR A 350 12.20 0.90 -4.60
C THR A 350 12.95 2.07 -3.94
N PRO A 351 13.31 1.97 -2.66
CA PRO A 351 14.07 3.03 -1.99
C PRO A 351 15.55 2.99 -2.35
N SER A 352 16.22 4.12 -2.15
CA SER A 352 17.67 4.19 -2.02
C SER A 352 18.03 4.19 -0.53
N VAL A 353 18.96 3.33 -0.12
CA VAL A 353 19.46 3.23 1.26
C VAL A 353 20.92 2.81 1.23
N THR A 354 21.74 3.41 2.09
CA THR A 354 23.15 3.05 2.26
C THR A 354 23.31 2.13 3.46
N GLY A 355 24.15 1.11 3.34
CA GLY A 355 24.38 0.09 4.37
C GLY A 355 23.41 -1.09 4.27
N THR A 356 23.61 -2.09 5.13
CA THR A 356 22.82 -3.33 5.13
C THR A 356 21.57 -3.19 6.00
N VAL A 357 20.40 -3.40 5.40
CA VAL A 357 19.10 -3.40 6.07
C VAL A 357 18.68 -4.82 6.39
N THR A 358 18.24 -5.07 7.63
CA THR A 358 17.71 -6.37 8.06
C THR A 358 16.25 -6.32 8.47
N ALA A 359 15.70 -5.13 8.71
CA ALA A 359 14.29 -4.93 9.03
C ALA A 359 13.78 -3.57 8.51
N CYS A 360 12.61 -3.59 7.88
CA CYS A 360 11.88 -2.43 7.40
C CYS A 360 10.49 -2.39 8.03
N THR A 361 10.08 -1.22 8.50
CA THR A 361 8.75 -1.00 9.11
C THR A 361 8.18 0.33 8.67
N SER A 362 6.85 0.44 8.69
CA SER A 362 6.14 1.72 8.67
C SER A 362 5.55 2.00 10.06
N ASP A 363 5.45 3.27 10.43
CA ASP A 363 4.87 3.74 11.69
C ASP A 363 3.37 3.40 11.82
N ILE A 364 2.64 3.46 10.71
CA ILE A 364 1.25 3.02 10.59
C ILE A 364 1.10 2.03 9.42
N PRO A 365 0.08 1.16 9.43
CA PRO A 365 -0.16 0.23 8.31
C PRO A 365 -0.33 0.96 6.99
N LEU A 366 0.36 0.51 5.93
CA LEU A 366 0.19 1.03 4.58
C LEU A 366 -1.26 0.83 4.09
N PRO A 367 -1.72 1.60 3.08
CA PRO A 367 -3.06 1.42 2.50
C PRO A 367 -3.34 -0.05 2.14
N ALA A 368 -4.56 -0.51 2.39
CA ALA A 368 -4.93 -1.91 2.18
C ALA A 368 -4.55 -2.37 0.77
N GLY A 369 -3.85 -3.51 0.68
CA GLY A 369 -3.34 -4.07 -0.58
C GLY A 369 -1.93 -3.62 -0.96
N LEU A 370 -1.35 -2.64 -0.27
CA LEU A 370 0.09 -2.34 -0.33
C LEU A 370 0.84 -3.06 0.79
N GLY A 371 2.08 -3.44 0.52
CA GLY A 371 3.00 -4.04 1.48
C GLY A 371 4.40 -3.48 1.35
N ILE A 372 5.17 -3.56 2.44
CA ILE A 372 6.59 -3.23 2.47
C ILE A 372 7.42 -4.50 2.60
N ASN A 373 8.45 -4.63 1.77
CA ASN A 373 9.40 -5.72 1.90
C ASN A 373 10.26 -5.53 3.17
N GLY A 374 10.31 -6.55 4.02
CA GLY A 374 10.96 -6.49 5.33
C GLY A 374 12.47 -6.27 5.32
N THR A 375 13.18 -6.44 4.20
CA THR A 375 14.65 -6.28 4.13
C THR A 375 15.12 -5.30 3.07
N THR A 376 14.34 -5.06 2.01
CA THR A 376 14.69 -4.06 0.97
C THR A 376 13.93 -2.75 1.11
N CYS A 377 12.93 -2.70 1.99
CA CYS A 377 12.01 -1.58 2.18
C CYS A 377 11.21 -1.24 0.89
N ALA A 378 11.25 -2.05 -0.16
CA ALA A 378 10.47 -1.82 -1.36
C ALA A 378 8.96 -1.89 -1.07
N ILE A 379 8.20 -0.90 -1.55
CA ILE A 379 6.74 -0.87 -1.39
C ILE A 379 6.09 -1.34 -2.69
N SER A 380 5.23 -2.35 -2.61
CA SER A 380 4.55 -2.95 -3.77
C SER A 380 3.13 -3.39 -3.42
N GLY A 381 2.33 -3.70 -4.43
CA GLY A 381 0.98 -4.24 -4.28
C GLY A 381 -0.07 -3.51 -5.10
N THR A 382 -1.34 -3.71 -4.75
CA THR A 382 -2.50 -3.15 -5.45
C THR A 382 -3.44 -2.54 -4.41
N PRO A 383 -3.51 -1.21 -4.28
CA PRO A 383 -4.32 -0.59 -3.24
C PRO A 383 -5.81 -0.84 -3.50
N THR A 384 -6.53 -1.30 -2.49
CA THR A 384 -7.93 -1.73 -2.61
C THR A 384 -8.93 -0.73 -2.05
N THR A 385 -8.48 0.26 -1.28
CA THR A 385 -9.32 1.29 -0.67
C THR A 385 -8.80 2.68 -1.01
N THR A 386 -9.70 3.61 -1.31
CA THR A 386 -9.32 5.02 -1.47
C THR A 386 -8.89 5.64 -0.16
N GLN A 387 -8.01 6.63 -0.24
CA GLN A 387 -7.51 7.36 0.91
C GLN A 387 -7.06 8.76 0.48
N ALA A 388 -7.29 9.75 1.35
CA ALA A 388 -6.64 11.04 1.24
C ALA A 388 -5.10 10.91 1.39
N ALA A 389 -4.36 11.93 0.94
CA ALA A 389 -2.92 11.96 1.10
C ALA A 389 -2.55 11.82 2.60
N THR A 390 -1.85 10.74 2.92
CA THR A 390 -1.45 10.39 4.30
C THR A 390 0.06 10.19 4.34
N ASN A 391 0.71 10.74 5.36
CA ASN A 391 2.15 10.60 5.56
C ASN A 391 2.46 9.31 6.32
N TYR A 392 3.49 8.60 5.88
CA TYR A 392 4.00 7.37 6.47
C TYR A 392 5.49 7.56 6.73
N THR A 393 5.94 7.26 7.94
CA THR A 393 7.37 7.22 8.29
C THR A 393 7.88 5.81 8.10
N ILE A 394 8.72 5.62 7.09
CA ILE A 394 9.36 4.34 6.81
C ILE A 394 10.71 4.29 7.51
N THR A 395 10.94 3.23 8.28
CA THR A 395 12.17 3.01 9.03
C THR A 395 12.90 1.78 8.50
N ALA A 396 14.15 1.97 8.07
CA ALA A 396 15.09 0.91 7.74
C ALA A 396 16.07 0.71 8.90
N SER A 397 16.27 -0.53 9.33
CA SER A 397 17.04 -0.84 10.53
C SER A 397 17.89 -2.09 10.40
N ASN A 398 18.93 -2.15 11.22
CA ASN A 398 19.64 -3.37 11.57
C ASN A 398 19.95 -3.40 13.08
N ALA A 399 20.62 -4.44 13.56
CA ALA A 399 20.91 -4.61 14.99
C ALA A 399 21.72 -3.47 15.63
N TYR A 400 22.31 -2.57 14.83
CA TYR A 400 23.23 -1.51 15.27
C TYR A 400 22.67 -0.10 15.06
N GLY A 401 21.49 0.04 14.46
CA GLY A 401 20.80 1.33 14.34
C GLY A 401 19.78 1.38 13.21
N SER A 402 19.22 2.57 12.97
CA SER A 402 18.16 2.79 12.00
C SER A 402 18.22 4.18 11.37
N THR A 403 17.65 4.31 10.19
CA THR A 403 17.33 5.58 9.54
C THR A 403 15.87 5.56 9.12
N ASN A 404 15.24 6.74 9.00
CA ASN A 404 13.87 6.86 8.56
C ASN A 404 13.69 7.99 7.55
N THR A 405 12.60 7.92 6.80
CA THR A 405 12.16 8.97 5.88
C THR A 405 10.64 9.01 5.85
N THR A 406 10.06 10.15 5.48
CA THR A 406 8.62 10.30 5.37
C THR A 406 8.20 10.30 3.92
N ILE A 407 7.22 9.47 3.58
CA ILE A 407 6.56 9.45 2.27
C ILE A 407 5.09 9.82 2.42
N SER A 408 4.49 10.40 1.39
CA SER A 408 3.05 10.65 1.35
C SER A 408 2.41 9.73 0.32
N ILE A 409 1.32 9.05 0.68
CA ILE A 409 0.55 8.20 -0.24
C ILE A 409 -0.89 8.71 -0.30
N ARG A 410 -1.40 8.93 -1.51
CA ARG A 410 -2.81 9.18 -1.82
C ARG A 410 -3.32 8.05 -2.73
N VAL A 411 -4.52 7.54 -2.48
CA VAL A 411 -5.17 6.55 -3.36
C VAL A 411 -6.49 7.11 -3.89
N ASN A 412 -6.55 7.34 -5.20
CA ASN A 412 -7.72 7.85 -5.90
C ASN A 412 -8.57 6.71 -6.50
N LEU A 413 -9.87 6.96 -6.72
CA LEU A 413 -10.70 6.03 -7.50
C LEU A 413 -10.16 5.90 -8.93
N ALA A 414 -10.30 4.71 -9.51
CA ALA A 414 -10.11 4.55 -10.94
C ALA A 414 -11.20 5.32 -11.73
N PRO A 415 -10.85 6.00 -12.83
CA PRO A 415 -11.85 6.53 -13.76
C PRO A 415 -12.78 5.41 -14.25
N PRO A 416 -14.10 5.66 -14.43
CA PRO A 416 -14.99 4.66 -15.01
C PRO A 416 -14.55 4.33 -16.44
N SER A 417 -14.76 3.09 -16.87
CA SER A 417 -14.35 2.61 -18.20
C SER A 417 -15.35 1.61 -18.78
N ALA A 418 -15.25 1.37 -20.09
CA ALA A 418 -16.05 0.38 -20.82
C ALA A 418 -17.58 0.56 -20.70
N LEU A 419 -18.06 1.81 -20.67
CA LEU A 419 -19.50 2.09 -20.70
C LEU A 419 -20.12 1.57 -22.01
N SER A 420 -21.17 0.76 -21.89
CA SER A 420 -21.90 0.21 -23.03
C SER A 420 -23.35 -0.08 -22.67
N TYR A 421 -24.26 0.01 -23.63
CA TYR A 421 -25.66 -0.38 -23.49
C TYR A 421 -25.96 -1.55 -24.42
N ALA A 422 -26.38 -2.68 -23.86
CA ALA A 422 -26.91 -3.77 -24.68
C ALA A 422 -28.23 -3.33 -25.31
N GLY A 423 -28.41 -3.60 -26.61
CA GLY A 423 -29.66 -3.33 -27.33
C GLY A 423 -29.74 -1.98 -28.06
N THR A 424 -28.70 -1.15 -28.06
CA THR A 424 -28.62 -0.01 -28.99
C THR A 424 -28.37 -0.50 -30.43
N PRO A 425 -29.01 0.06 -31.47
CA PRO A 425 -29.96 1.17 -31.46
C PRO A 425 -31.32 0.77 -30.86
N PHE A 426 -31.87 1.63 -29.99
CA PHE A 426 -33.15 1.44 -29.33
C PHE A 426 -34.30 1.95 -30.19
N THR A 427 -35.36 1.16 -30.28
CA THR A 427 -36.65 1.58 -30.84
C THR A 427 -37.73 1.40 -29.79
N PHE A 428 -38.36 2.49 -29.38
CA PHE A 428 -39.43 2.49 -28.38
C PHE A 428 -40.76 2.89 -29.01
N THR A 429 -41.85 2.53 -28.35
CA THR A 429 -43.21 2.91 -28.73
C THR A 429 -43.70 4.02 -27.81
N GLN A 430 -44.22 5.10 -28.38
CA GLN A 430 -44.80 6.23 -27.63
C GLN A 430 -45.90 5.74 -26.69
N GLY A 431 -45.86 6.20 -25.44
CA GLY A 431 -46.83 5.84 -24.40
C GLY A 431 -46.62 4.48 -23.74
N ALA A 432 -45.68 3.66 -24.22
CA ALA A 432 -45.32 2.38 -23.59
C ALA A 432 -44.09 2.54 -22.69
N THR A 433 -44.18 2.10 -21.43
CA THR A 433 -43.03 2.09 -20.51
C THR A 433 -41.93 1.19 -21.05
N ILE A 434 -40.70 1.68 -21.10
CA ILE A 434 -39.57 0.90 -21.60
C ILE A 434 -39.09 -0.09 -20.53
N THR A 435 -38.59 -1.24 -20.98
CA THR A 435 -37.69 -2.03 -20.14
C THR A 435 -36.45 -1.20 -19.86
N THR A 436 -36.06 -1.06 -18.60
CA THR A 436 -34.93 -0.21 -18.19
C THR A 436 -33.65 -0.66 -18.90
N ALA A 437 -33.07 0.22 -19.72
CA ALA A 437 -31.81 -0.02 -20.39
C ALA A 437 -30.67 0.18 -19.38
N THR A 438 -30.21 -0.93 -18.82
CA THR A 438 -29.13 -0.95 -17.83
C THR A 438 -27.78 -1.06 -18.54
N PRO A 439 -26.85 -0.11 -18.37
CA PRO A 439 -25.54 -0.19 -18.98
C PRO A 439 -24.62 -1.17 -18.26
N SER A 440 -23.60 -1.63 -18.97
CA SER A 440 -22.39 -2.21 -18.40
C SER A 440 -21.32 -1.13 -18.28
N VAL A 441 -20.71 -0.98 -17.11
CA VAL A 441 -19.62 -0.02 -16.84
C VAL A 441 -18.68 -0.62 -15.80
N THR A 442 -17.37 -0.46 -16.01
CA THR A 442 -16.33 -0.88 -15.06
C THR A 442 -15.93 0.31 -14.18
N GLY A 443 -15.82 0.07 -12.87
CA GLY A 443 -15.43 1.08 -11.89
C GLY A 443 -16.63 1.80 -11.26
N THR A 444 -16.34 2.71 -10.33
CA THR A 444 -17.37 3.45 -9.58
C THR A 444 -17.78 4.72 -10.33
N VAL A 445 -19.06 4.83 -10.65
CA VAL A 445 -19.65 6.02 -11.27
C VAL A 445 -20.32 6.87 -10.19
N THR A 446 -20.08 8.18 -10.22
CA THR A 446 -20.72 9.13 -9.29
C THR A 446 -21.60 10.15 -10.02
N ALA A 447 -21.47 10.28 -11.34
CA ALA A 447 -22.30 11.14 -12.17
C ALA A 447 -22.48 10.57 -13.58
N CYS A 448 -23.71 10.62 -14.09
CA CYS A 448 -24.10 10.24 -15.44
C CYS A 448 -24.84 11.37 -16.12
N THR A 449 -24.47 11.66 -17.37
CA THR A 449 -25.10 12.71 -18.19
C THR A 449 -25.28 12.25 -19.62
N SER A 450 -26.27 12.82 -20.31
CA SER A 450 -26.35 12.80 -21.77
C SER A 450 -25.91 14.17 -22.32
N ASP A 451 -25.37 14.19 -23.53
CA ASP A 451 -24.96 15.39 -24.25
C ASP A 451 -26.15 16.29 -24.63
N ILE A 452 -27.28 15.68 -24.98
CA ILE A 452 -28.56 16.35 -25.23
C ILE A 452 -29.67 15.71 -24.37
N PRO A 453 -30.78 16.42 -24.05
CA PRO A 453 -31.89 15.85 -23.30
C PRO A 453 -32.46 14.61 -23.98
N LEU A 454 -32.66 13.53 -23.21
CA LEU A 454 -33.32 12.31 -23.68
C LEU A 454 -34.76 12.62 -24.15
N PRO A 455 -35.37 11.75 -25.00
CA PRO A 455 -36.76 11.92 -25.44
C PRO A 455 -37.69 12.15 -24.24
N ALA A 456 -38.65 13.06 -24.38
CA ALA A 456 -39.55 13.44 -23.28
C ALA A 456 -40.20 12.20 -22.64
N GLY A 457 -40.13 12.11 -21.31
CA GLY A 457 -40.62 10.96 -20.54
C GLY A 457 -39.58 9.86 -20.29
N LEU A 458 -38.39 9.92 -20.90
CA LEU A 458 -37.22 9.12 -20.52
C LEU A 458 -36.30 9.92 -19.59
N GLY A 459 -35.64 9.20 -18.68
CA GLY A 459 -34.65 9.76 -17.76
C GLY A 459 -33.44 8.84 -17.59
N ILE A 460 -32.30 9.43 -17.23
CA ILE A 460 -31.07 8.71 -16.90
C ILE A 460 -30.83 8.75 -15.39
N ASN A 461 -30.51 7.61 -14.78
CA ASN A 461 -30.10 7.58 -13.38
C ASN A 461 -28.69 8.19 -13.24
N GLY A 462 -28.56 9.19 -12.38
CA GLY A 462 -27.32 9.95 -12.21
C GLY A 462 -26.11 9.17 -11.68
N THR A 463 -26.26 7.93 -11.20
CA THR A 463 -25.15 7.13 -10.64
C THR A 463 -24.98 5.75 -11.29
N THR A 464 -26.05 5.18 -11.85
CA THR A 464 -25.99 3.88 -12.55
C THR A 464 -26.02 4.01 -14.06
N CYS A 465 -26.28 5.22 -14.57
CA CYS A 465 -26.50 5.52 -15.98
C CYS A 465 -27.68 4.74 -16.60
N ALA A 466 -28.52 4.05 -15.81
CA ALA A 466 -29.67 3.33 -16.34
C ALA A 466 -30.70 4.29 -16.97
N ILE A 467 -31.18 3.96 -18.17
CA ILE A 467 -32.20 4.75 -18.87
C ILE A 467 -33.56 4.07 -18.68
N SER A 468 -34.54 4.82 -18.17
CA SER A 468 -35.88 4.31 -17.86
C SER A 468 -36.95 5.38 -18.12
N GLY A 469 -38.21 4.98 -18.18
CA GLY A 469 -39.34 5.89 -18.33
C GLY A 469 -40.35 5.47 -19.38
N THR A 470 -41.23 6.39 -19.76
CA THR A 470 -42.28 6.18 -20.78
C THR A 470 -42.22 7.34 -21.77
N PRO A 471 -41.73 7.14 -23.00
CA PRO A 471 -41.55 8.24 -23.95
C PRO A 471 -42.89 8.79 -24.39
N THR A 472 -43.06 10.11 -24.34
CA THR A 472 -44.34 10.80 -24.60
C THR A 472 -44.40 11.46 -25.96
N THR A 473 -43.27 11.60 -26.66
CA THR A 473 -43.17 12.25 -27.99
C THR A 473 -42.48 11.33 -28.99
N SER A 474 -43.07 11.16 -30.17
CA SER A 474 -42.42 10.46 -31.27
C SER A 474 -41.22 11.25 -31.79
N GLN A 475 -40.17 10.56 -32.18
CA GLN A 475 -38.98 11.15 -32.81
C GLN A 475 -38.30 10.16 -33.75
N ALA A 476 -37.60 10.70 -34.75
CA ALA A 476 -36.68 9.92 -35.56
C ALA A 476 -35.48 9.42 -34.72
N ALA A 477 -34.79 8.40 -35.23
CA ALA A 477 -33.57 7.89 -34.62
C ALA A 477 -32.57 9.02 -34.42
N THR A 478 -32.25 9.30 -33.16
CA THR A 478 -31.33 10.37 -32.75
C THR A 478 -30.21 9.75 -31.90
N ASN A 479 -28.98 10.18 -32.12
CA ASN A 479 -27.83 9.69 -31.37
C ASN A 479 -27.64 10.54 -30.10
N TYR A 480 -27.35 9.86 -28.99
CA TYR A 480 -27.08 10.45 -27.68
C TYR A 480 -25.74 9.92 -27.19
N THR A 481 -24.85 10.80 -26.76
CA THR A 481 -23.61 10.44 -26.10
C THR A 481 -23.82 10.44 -24.60
N ILE A 482 -23.81 9.24 -24.01
CA ILE A 482 -23.91 9.07 -22.57
C ILE A 482 -22.52 9.05 -21.97
N THR A 483 -22.31 9.87 -20.93
CA THR A 483 -21.05 9.97 -20.21
C THR A 483 -21.23 9.48 -18.78
N ALA A 484 -20.42 8.51 -18.36
CA ALA A 484 -20.28 8.07 -16.98
C ALA A 484 -18.99 8.64 -16.41
N SER A 485 -19.06 9.26 -15.24
CA SER A 485 -17.94 10.00 -14.66
C SER A 485 -17.82 9.82 -13.15
N ASN A 486 -16.60 10.06 -12.66
CA ASN A 486 -16.31 10.36 -11.27
C ASN A 486 -15.30 11.51 -11.17
N ALA A 487 -14.91 11.90 -9.95
CA ALA A 487 -14.01 13.02 -9.72
C ALA A 487 -12.61 12.89 -10.36
N TYR A 488 -12.28 11.71 -10.91
CA TYR A 488 -10.95 11.39 -11.45
C TYR A 488 -10.96 11.09 -12.96
N GLY A 489 -12.13 11.06 -13.59
CA GLY A 489 -12.25 10.92 -15.04
C GLY A 489 -13.61 10.40 -15.49
N SER A 490 -13.72 10.14 -16.79
CA SER A 490 -14.98 9.74 -17.42
C SER A 490 -14.77 8.81 -18.61
N THR A 491 -15.81 8.05 -18.94
CA THR A 491 -15.93 7.29 -20.18
C THR A 491 -17.27 7.62 -20.82
N ASN A 492 -17.38 7.51 -22.15
CA ASN A 492 -18.63 7.75 -22.85
C ASN A 492 -18.89 6.68 -23.90
N THR A 493 -20.14 6.59 -24.32
CA THR A 493 -20.59 5.75 -25.42
C THR A 493 -21.76 6.41 -26.13
N THR A 494 -21.96 6.10 -27.41
CA THR A 494 -23.06 6.64 -28.19
C THR A 494 -24.15 5.59 -28.36
N ILE A 495 -25.37 5.95 -28.03
CA ILE A 495 -26.57 5.15 -28.27
C ILE A 495 -27.48 5.87 -29.27
N SER A 496 -28.32 5.13 -29.98
CA SER A 496 -29.34 5.71 -30.85
C SER A 496 -30.72 5.40 -30.31
N ILE A 497 -31.63 6.36 -30.26
CA ILE A 497 -33.02 6.18 -29.80
C ILE A 497 -33.99 6.71 -30.86
N ALA A 498 -34.88 5.84 -31.34
CA ALA A 498 -36.08 6.18 -32.10
C ALA A 498 -37.33 5.96 -31.23
N VAL A 499 -38.32 6.85 -31.32
CA VAL A 499 -39.63 6.67 -30.66
C VAL A 499 -40.71 6.71 -31.74
N ASN A 500 -41.33 5.56 -31.98
CA ASN A 500 -42.39 5.39 -32.98
C ASN A 500 -43.77 5.56 -32.34
N LEU A 501 -44.76 5.99 -33.12
CA LEU A 501 -46.15 6.01 -32.67
C LEU A 501 -46.62 4.59 -32.29
N ALA A 502 -47.58 4.50 -31.36
CA ALA A 502 -48.34 3.26 -31.19
C ALA A 502 -49.31 3.09 -32.38
N PRO A 503 -49.48 1.89 -32.96
CA PRO A 503 -50.51 1.66 -33.97
C PRO A 503 -51.90 2.03 -33.43
N PRO A 504 -52.79 2.66 -34.23
CA PRO A 504 -54.15 2.92 -33.79
C PRO A 504 -54.87 1.61 -33.53
N SER A 505 -55.79 1.57 -32.57
CA SER A 505 -56.54 0.37 -32.20
C SER A 505 -57.99 0.68 -31.80
N GLY A 506 -58.85 -0.34 -31.84
CA GLY A 506 -60.22 -0.23 -31.36
C GLY A 506 -61.11 0.72 -32.17
N LEU A 507 -60.89 0.85 -33.49
CA LEU A 507 -61.78 1.61 -34.35
C LEU A 507 -63.18 0.97 -34.37
N ALA A 508 -64.21 1.72 -33.97
CA ALA A 508 -65.59 1.24 -33.96
C ALA A 508 -66.59 2.38 -34.20
N TYR A 509 -67.71 2.05 -34.84
CA TYR A 509 -68.88 2.92 -34.97
C TYR A 509 -70.04 2.32 -34.20
N THR A 510 -70.78 3.14 -33.48
CA THR A 510 -71.99 2.72 -32.76
C THR A 510 -73.15 3.61 -33.19
N PRO A 511 -74.16 3.08 -33.89
CA PRO A 511 -74.31 1.70 -34.37
C PRO A 511 -73.38 1.34 -35.55
N THR A 512 -73.21 0.04 -35.83
CA THR A 512 -72.45 -0.46 -37.00
C THR A 512 -73.25 -0.41 -38.31
N ALA A 513 -74.58 -0.39 -38.20
CA ALA A 513 -75.49 -0.13 -39.31
C ALA A 513 -75.92 1.33 -39.30
N LEU A 514 -75.37 2.12 -40.22
CA LEU A 514 -75.64 3.54 -40.37
C LEU A 514 -76.76 3.76 -41.39
N VAL A 515 -77.76 4.53 -41.00
CA VAL A 515 -78.86 4.95 -41.86
C VAL A 515 -78.82 6.46 -42.04
N PHE A 516 -78.69 6.90 -43.28
CA PHE A 516 -78.81 8.31 -43.67
C PHE A 516 -80.03 8.51 -44.58
N TYR A 517 -80.49 9.74 -44.70
CA TYR A 517 -81.64 10.11 -45.53
C TYR A 517 -81.19 11.05 -46.64
N LYS A 518 -81.67 10.79 -47.87
CA LYS A 518 -81.33 11.61 -49.04
C LYS A 518 -81.70 13.08 -48.78
N GLY A 519 -80.74 13.98 -48.99
CA GLY A 519 -80.93 15.43 -48.82
C GLY A 519 -80.83 15.94 -47.38
N VAL A 520 -80.58 15.07 -46.40
CA VAL A 520 -80.46 15.44 -44.98
C VAL A 520 -79.02 15.28 -44.53
N ALA A 521 -78.45 16.31 -43.91
CA ALA A 521 -77.10 16.24 -43.36
C ALA A 521 -77.04 15.20 -42.22
N GLY A 522 -76.03 14.35 -42.25
CA GLY A 522 -75.80 13.32 -41.24
C GLY A 522 -74.33 13.19 -40.87
N THR A 523 -74.09 12.67 -39.67
CA THR A 523 -72.74 12.44 -39.12
C THR A 523 -72.67 11.12 -38.38
N ALA A 524 -71.55 10.42 -38.48
CA ALA A 524 -71.21 9.27 -37.66
C ALA A 524 -69.77 9.40 -37.17
N THR A 525 -69.60 9.53 -35.85
CA THR A 525 -68.31 9.67 -35.19
C THR A 525 -67.85 8.32 -34.63
N PRO A 526 -66.68 7.81 -35.03
CA PRO A 526 -66.15 6.58 -34.47
C PRO A 526 -65.48 6.82 -33.11
N THR A 527 -65.26 5.73 -32.38
CA THR A 527 -64.27 5.63 -31.31
C THR A 527 -62.99 5.01 -31.88
N VAL A 528 -61.82 5.56 -31.56
CA VAL A 528 -60.51 5.01 -31.93
C VAL A 528 -59.48 5.38 -30.85
N THR A 529 -58.59 4.45 -30.51
CA THR A 529 -57.51 4.66 -29.53
C THR A 529 -56.18 4.88 -30.26
N GLY A 530 -55.40 5.84 -29.78
CA GLY A 530 -54.10 6.20 -30.36
C GLY A 530 -54.20 7.33 -31.37
N THR A 531 -53.05 7.75 -31.91
CA THR A 531 -52.96 8.85 -32.87
C THR A 531 -53.22 8.34 -34.28
N VAL A 532 -54.22 8.88 -34.94
CA VAL A 532 -54.57 8.55 -36.33
C VAL A 532 -54.04 9.66 -37.25
N THR A 533 -53.28 9.29 -38.28
CA THR A 533 -52.77 10.25 -39.28
C THR A 533 -53.35 10.00 -40.67
N GLY A 534 -54.11 8.91 -40.85
CA GLY A 534 -54.82 8.60 -42.09
C GLY A 534 -56.08 7.78 -41.83
N CYS A 535 -57.13 8.07 -42.59
CA CYS A 535 -58.36 7.28 -42.63
C CYS A 535 -58.74 7.05 -44.08
N SER A 536 -59.09 5.81 -44.43
CA SER A 536 -59.55 5.47 -45.78
C SER A 536 -60.67 4.42 -45.75
N PRO A 537 -61.69 4.57 -46.59
CA PRO A 537 -62.62 3.49 -46.86
C PRO A 537 -62.07 2.56 -47.96
N ASN A 538 -62.45 1.28 -47.94
CA ASN A 538 -62.07 0.31 -48.98
C ASN A 538 -62.67 0.63 -50.37
N ILE A 539 -63.81 1.31 -50.39
CA ILE A 539 -64.50 1.80 -51.58
C ILE A 539 -65.00 3.23 -51.32
N ALA A 540 -65.24 4.00 -52.37
CA ALA A 540 -65.73 5.37 -52.23
C ALA A 540 -67.06 5.40 -51.45
N LEU A 541 -67.15 6.29 -50.45
CA LEU A 541 -68.40 6.54 -49.73
C LEU A 541 -69.49 7.02 -50.70
N PRO A 542 -70.77 6.82 -50.36
CA PRO A 542 -71.86 7.29 -51.20
C PRO A 542 -71.77 8.80 -51.50
N ALA A 543 -72.24 9.22 -52.68
CA ALA A 543 -72.18 10.61 -53.09
C ALA A 543 -72.81 11.55 -52.06
N GLY A 544 -72.05 12.55 -51.63
CA GLY A 544 -72.45 13.52 -50.60
C GLY A 544 -71.97 13.20 -49.19
N LEU A 545 -71.41 12.00 -48.94
CA LEU A 545 -70.71 11.66 -47.69
C LEU A 545 -69.19 11.73 -47.86
N THR A 546 -68.51 12.13 -46.79
CA THR A 546 -67.05 12.27 -46.73
C THR A 546 -66.50 11.63 -45.46
N LEU A 547 -65.24 11.17 -45.51
CA LEU A 547 -64.52 10.63 -44.36
C LEU A 547 -63.42 11.62 -43.95
N ASN A 548 -63.41 12.01 -42.67
CA ASN A 548 -62.35 12.85 -42.14
C ASN A 548 -61.04 12.03 -42.00
N ALA A 549 -59.96 12.53 -42.59
CA ALA A 549 -58.69 11.81 -42.72
C ALA A 549 -57.94 11.55 -41.41
N THR A 550 -58.26 12.24 -40.30
CA THR A 550 -57.53 12.11 -39.02
C THR A 550 -58.41 11.68 -37.85
N THR A 551 -59.73 11.77 -37.99
CA THR A 551 -60.69 11.32 -36.95
C THR A 551 -61.53 10.13 -37.40
N CYS A 552 -61.48 9.79 -38.68
CA CYS A 552 -62.35 8.81 -39.33
C CYS A 552 -63.85 9.14 -39.18
N ALA A 553 -64.24 10.36 -38.81
CA ALA A 553 -65.66 10.73 -38.77
C ALA A 553 -66.26 10.76 -40.18
N ILE A 554 -67.44 10.16 -40.36
CA ILE A 554 -68.22 10.23 -41.59
C ILE A 554 -69.21 11.38 -41.48
N SER A 555 -69.27 12.26 -42.47
CA SER A 555 -70.22 13.38 -42.48
C SER A 555 -70.60 13.84 -43.88
N GLY A 556 -71.77 14.47 -44.01
CA GLY A 556 -72.21 15.12 -45.23
C GLY A 556 -73.71 14.96 -45.50
N THR A 557 -74.14 15.32 -46.70
CA THR A 557 -75.55 15.28 -47.14
C THR A 557 -75.65 14.36 -48.36
N PRO A 558 -76.09 13.10 -48.19
CA PRO A 558 -76.13 12.15 -49.28
C PRO A 558 -77.15 12.55 -50.34
N THR A 559 -76.78 12.41 -51.62
CA THR A 559 -77.58 12.92 -52.74
C THR A 559 -78.31 11.82 -53.53
N VAL A 560 -77.98 10.55 -53.29
CA VAL A 560 -78.50 9.41 -54.06
C VAL A 560 -79.00 8.32 -53.10
N PHE A 561 -80.11 7.68 -53.46
CA PHE A 561 -80.60 6.49 -52.75
C PHE A 561 -79.59 5.35 -52.86
N GLN A 562 -79.39 4.61 -51.78
CA GLN A 562 -78.51 3.45 -51.76
C GLN A 562 -79.08 2.36 -50.85
N ALA A 563 -79.21 1.14 -51.39
CA ALA A 563 -79.44 -0.03 -50.57
C ALA A 563 -78.27 -0.24 -49.57
N SER A 564 -78.50 -0.97 -48.49
CA SER A 564 -77.45 -1.25 -47.51
C SER A 564 -76.20 -1.87 -48.17
N ALA A 565 -75.05 -1.20 -48.04
CA ALA A 565 -73.76 -1.68 -48.56
C ALA A 565 -72.69 -1.62 -47.46
N ASN A 566 -71.74 -2.55 -47.50
CA ASN A 566 -70.68 -2.66 -46.49
C ASN A 566 -69.44 -1.85 -46.89
N TYR A 567 -68.90 -1.10 -45.94
CA TYR A 567 -67.69 -0.31 -46.05
C TYR A 567 -66.73 -0.72 -44.93
N THR A 568 -65.50 -1.04 -45.30
CA THR A 568 -64.41 -1.25 -44.35
C THR A 568 -63.63 0.04 -44.23
N ILE A 569 -63.69 0.66 -43.06
CA ILE A 569 -62.95 1.88 -42.74
C ILE A 569 -61.66 1.49 -42.04
N THR A 570 -60.53 2.00 -42.54
CA THR A 570 -59.21 1.78 -41.97
C THR A 570 -58.68 3.07 -41.38
N ALA A 571 -58.29 3.05 -40.10
CA ALA A 571 -57.52 4.09 -39.44
C ALA A 571 -56.05 3.68 -39.38
N SER A 572 -55.13 4.56 -39.77
CA SER A 572 -53.71 4.27 -39.87
C SER A 572 -52.82 5.38 -39.32
N ASN A 573 -51.61 4.99 -38.95
CA ASN A 573 -50.48 5.88 -38.77
C ASN A 573 -49.19 5.23 -39.29
N SER A 574 -48.04 5.88 -39.09
CA SER A 574 -46.72 5.38 -39.54
C SER A 574 -46.34 4.02 -38.98
N SER A 575 -46.99 3.55 -37.92
CA SER A 575 -46.62 2.34 -37.17
C SER A 575 -47.61 1.20 -37.35
N GLY A 576 -48.77 1.43 -37.96
CA GLY A 576 -49.73 0.38 -38.28
C GLY A 576 -51.13 0.90 -38.56
N ASN A 577 -52.10 -0.01 -38.57
CA ASN A 577 -53.50 0.32 -38.83
C ASN A 577 -54.46 -0.58 -38.03
N THR A 578 -55.70 -0.12 -37.91
CA THR A 578 -56.85 -0.89 -37.44
C THR A 578 -58.02 -0.62 -38.38
N ASN A 579 -58.93 -1.58 -38.52
CA ASN A 579 -60.10 -1.42 -39.40
C ASN A 579 -61.37 -1.96 -38.75
N THR A 580 -62.50 -1.50 -39.27
CA THR A 580 -63.83 -1.98 -38.89
C THR A 580 -64.76 -1.94 -40.08
N THR A 581 -65.76 -2.81 -40.10
CA THR A 581 -66.77 -2.85 -41.17
C THR A 581 -68.09 -2.30 -40.66
N ILE A 582 -68.65 -1.35 -41.41
CA ILE A 582 -69.97 -0.75 -41.18
C ILE A 582 -70.85 -1.00 -42.40
N SER A 583 -72.16 -1.01 -42.22
CA SER A 583 -73.11 -0.95 -43.33
C SER A 583 -73.70 0.45 -43.43
N ILE A 584 -73.81 0.99 -44.65
CA ILE A 584 -74.43 2.28 -44.91
C ILE A 584 -75.62 2.08 -45.84
N MET A 585 -76.79 2.51 -45.38
CA MET A 585 -78.01 2.63 -46.17
C MET A 585 -78.36 4.11 -46.33
N ILE A 586 -78.71 4.53 -47.56
CA ILE A 586 -79.30 5.84 -47.81
C ILE A 586 -80.74 5.65 -48.26
N PHE A 587 -81.66 6.01 -47.36
CA PHE A 587 -83.09 5.91 -47.61
C PHE A 587 -83.63 7.19 -48.26
N GLY A 588 -84.89 7.13 -48.69
CA GLY A 588 -85.61 8.27 -49.29
C GLY A 588 -85.88 9.40 -48.29
N THR A 589 -87.10 9.93 -48.29
CA THR A 589 -87.50 10.91 -47.27
C THR A 589 -87.58 10.24 -45.90
N PRO A 590 -87.16 10.91 -44.82
CA PRO A 590 -87.39 10.40 -43.47
C PRO A 590 -88.89 10.27 -43.21
N PRO A 591 -89.35 9.22 -42.48
CA PRO A 591 -90.74 9.12 -42.07
C PRO A 591 -91.16 10.34 -41.26
N LEU A 592 -92.45 10.69 -41.25
CA LEU A 592 -92.94 11.76 -40.39
C LEU A 592 -92.84 11.34 -38.92
N LYS A 593 -92.49 12.30 -38.06
CA LYS A 593 -92.46 12.10 -36.62
C LYS A 593 -93.90 11.91 -36.11
N THR A 594 -94.14 10.88 -35.31
CA THR A 594 -95.46 10.62 -34.67
C THR A 594 -95.82 11.67 -33.61
N MET A 595 -94.87 12.54 -33.26
CA MET A 595 -94.90 13.55 -32.21
C MET A 595 -94.92 13.01 -30.78
N GLN A 596 -95.10 11.69 -30.59
CA GLN A 596 -95.13 11.08 -29.26
C GLN A 596 -93.89 11.47 -28.46
N THR A 597 -94.08 11.88 -27.22
CA THR A 597 -92.98 12.21 -26.29
C THR A 597 -92.81 11.19 -25.17
N ASN A 598 -93.88 10.47 -24.84
CA ASN A 598 -93.88 9.44 -23.81
C ASN A 598 -93.47 8.07 -24.35
N CYS A 599 -92.88 7.25 -23.49
CA CYS A 599 -92.67 5.82 -23.71
C CYS A 599 -93.57 5.01 -22.77
N TRP A 600 -93.61 3.69 -22.98
CA TRP A 600 -94.35 2.75 -22.15
C TRP A 600 -93.46 1.61 -21.66
N ASP A 601 -93.68 1.16 -20.43
CA ASP A 601 -93.00 -0.02 -19.88
C ASP A 601 -93.66 -1.33 -20.35
N GLU A 602 -93.06 -2.48 -20.00
CA GLU A 602 -93.58 -3.81 -20.37
C GLU A 602 -94.98 -4.10 -19.81
N SER A 603 -95.41 -3.36 -18.78
CA SER A 603 -96.74 -3.47 -18.17
C SER A 603 -97.74 -2.46 -18.75
N GLY A 604 -97.32 -1.62 -19.69
CA GLY A 604 -98.14 -0.57 -20.31
C GLY A 604 -98.27 0.71 -19.49
N ASN A 605 -97.45 0.93 -18.46
CA ASN A 605 -97.42 2.21 -17.74
C ASN A 605 -96.56 3.23 -18.49
N ILE A 606 -96.88 4.52 -18.33
CA ILE A 606 -96.15 5.61 -18.96
C ILE A 606 -94.76 5.78 -18.33
N ASP A 607 -93.72 5.77 -19.15
CA ASP A 607 -92.37 6.27 -18.88
C ASP A 607 -92.17 7.62 -19.60
N ALA A 608 -92.49 8.70 -18.91
CA ALA A 608 -92.47 10.06 -19.46
C ALA A 608 -91.06 10.58 -19.79
N ILE A 609 -90.01 9.91 -19.31
CA ILE A 609 -88.61 10.28 -19.55
C ILE A 609 -87.89 9.30 -20.50
N CYS A 610 -88.57 8.23 -20.93
CA CYS A 610 -88.05 7.23 -21.87
C CYS A 610 -86.70 6.61 -21.45
N THR A 611 -86.50 6.45 -20.13
CA THR A 611 -85.24 5.94 -19.57
C THR A 611 -85.23 4.43 -19.38
N ALA A 612 -86.41 3.78 -19.34
CA ALA A 612 -86.50 2.34 -19.17
C ALA A 612 -85.85 1.59 -20.35
N ALA A 613 -85.42 0.36 -20.08
CA ALA A 613 -84.86 -0.52 -21.10
C ALA A 613 -85.90 -0.85 -22.19
N SER A 614 -87.16 -1.05 -21.78
CA SER A 614 -88.32 -1.27 -22.67
C SER A 614 -88.61 -0.09 -23.59
N SER A 615 -88.18 1.13 -23.23
CA SER A 615 -88.32 2.32 -24.07
C SER A 615 -87.41 2.30 -25.31
N ALA A 616 -86.43 1.39 -25.37
CA ALA A 616 -85.55 1.26 -26.51
C ALA A 616 -86.34 0.94 -27.78
N GLY A 617 -86.19 1.76 -28.82
CA GLY A 617 -86.88 1.59 -30.09
C GLY A 617 -88.30 2.15 -30.14
N GLN A 618 -88.85 2.67 -29.04
CA GLN A 618 -90.15 3.36 -29.06
C GLN A 618 -90.02 4.77 -29.64
N ASP A 619 -91.06 5.22 -30.35
CA ASP A 619 -91.08 6.53 -31.01
C ASP A 619 -90.87 7.70 -30.02
N GLY A 620 -91.43 7.59 -28.81
CA GLY A 620 -91.22 8.53 -27.71
C GLY A 620 -89.75 8.72 -27.33
N LYS A 621 -88.94 7.67 -27.41
CA LYS A 621 -87.49 7.74 -27.14
C LYS A 621 -86.70 8.15 -28.36
N LEU A 622 -87.07 7.62 -29.53
CA LEU A 622 -86.35 7.84 -30.77
C LEU A 622 -86.41 9.30 -31.20
N GLN A 623 -87.58 9.93 -31.10
CA GLN A 623 -87.81 11.32 -31.55
C GLN A 623 -87.33 11.58 -32.99
N LYS A 624 -87.21 10.52 -33.82
CA LYS A 624 -86.65 10.58 -35.19
C LYS A 624 -87.75 10.79 -36.23
N GLY A 625 -87.36 11.31 -37.39
CA GLY A 625 -88.25 11.60 -38.51
C GLY A 625 -88.37 13.09 -38.81
N THR A 626 -89.15 13.41 -39.82
CA THR A 626 -89.43 14.79 -40.23
C THR A 626 -90.57 15.34 -39.36
N THR A 627 -90.37 16.46 -38.69
CA THR A 627 -91.42 17.07 -37.85
C THR A 627 -92.58 17.55 -38.75
N PRO A 628 -93.84 17.13 -38.51
CA PRO A 628 -95.00 17.63 -39.24
C PRO A 628 -95.07 19.16 -39.23
N SER A 629 -95.34 19.76 -40.38
CA SER A 629 -95.32 21.21 -40.55
C SER A 629 -96.44 21.63 -41.49
N PHE A 630 -97.39 22.41 -40.98
CA PHE A 630 -98.57 22.85 -41.72
C PHE A 630 -98.73 24.36 -41.69
N THR A 631 -99.17 24.95 -42.81
CA THR A 631 -99.44 26.38 -42.95
C THR A 631 -100.88 26.59 -43.40
N ASN A 632 -101.72 27.17 -42.54
CA ASN A 632 -103.07 27.59 -42.93
C ASN A 632 -103.02 28.87 -43.78
N GLN A 633 -103.81 28.92 -44.85
CA GLN A 633 -103.93 30.08 -45.73
C GLN A 633 -105.40 30.36 -46.03
N THR A 634 -105.72 31.66 -46.11
CA THR A 634 -107.02 32.13 -46.60
C THR A 634 -106.81 32.74 -47.98
N ILE A 635 -107.47 32.18 -48.99
CA ILE A 635 -107.41 32.64 -50.37
C ILE A 635 -108.70 33.37 -50.69
N ASN A 636 -108.58 34.70 -50.84
CA ASN A 636 -109.68 35.57 -51.24
C ASN A 636 -109.91 35.38 -52.76
N ILE A 637 -111.04 34.79 -53.15
CA ILE A 637 -111.37 34.56 -54.58
C ILE A 637 -112.15 35.73 -55.17
N SER A 638 -113.05 36.31 -54.38
CA SER A 638 -113.82 37.50 -54.72
C SER A 638 -114.32 38.17 -53.43
N VAL A 639 -114.90 39.37 -53.54
CA VAL A 639 -115.41 40.11 -52.38
C VAL A 639 -116.44 39.26 -51.62
N GLY A 640 -116.08 38.86 -50.40
CA GLY A 640 -116.94 38.04 -49.53
C GLY A 640 -116.88 36.52 -49.77
N VAL A 641 -115.96 36.01 -50.60
CA VAL A 641 -115.78 34.57 -50.85
C VAL A 641 -114.33 34.16 -50.54
N ASP A 642 -114.15 33.60 -49.35
CA ASP A 642 -112.88 33.07 -48.86
C ASP A 642 -112.82 31.55 -48.97
N HIS A 643 -111.69 31.05 -49.45
CA HIS A 643 -111.33 29.63 -49.42
C HIS A 643 -110.22 29.39 -48.39
N TYR A 644 -110.35 28.32 -47.62
CA TYR A 644 -109.42 27.98 -46.54
C TYR A 644 -108.68 26.69 -46.87
N ILE A 645 -107.37 26.80 -47.01
CA ILE A 645 -106.48 25.67 -47.33
C ILE A 645 -105.37 25.54 -46.28
N THR A 646 -104.87 24.32 -46.14
CA THR A 646 -103.76 23.98 -45.25
C THR A 646 -102.68 23.33 -46.09
N VAL A 647 -101.52 23.96 -46.18
CA VAL A 647 -100.35 23.46 -46.92
C VAL A 647 -99.52 22.59 -45.98
N ASP A 648 -99.23 21.35 -46.38
CA ASP A 648 -98.23 20.50 -45.74
C ASP A 648 -96.85 20.88 -46.30
N ASN A 649 -96.03 21.53 -45.46
CA ASN A 649 -94.72 22.04 -45.85
C ASN A 649 -93.69 20.92 -46.09
N ASN A 650 -93.95 19.68 -45.65
CA ASN A 650 -93.05 18.55 -45.82
C ASN A 650 -93.29 17.81 -47.14
N THR A 651 -94.55 17.67 -47.55
CA THR A 651 -94.93 16.94 -48.78
C THR A 651 -95.25 17.85 -49.96
N GLY A 652 -95.57 19.13 -49.69
CA GLY A 652 -96.09 20.07 -50.68
C GLY A 652 -97.59 19.93 -50.94
N LEU A 653 -98.26 18.93 -50.35
CA LEU A 653 -99.70 18.71 -50.53
C LEU A 653 -100.51 19.85 -49.92
N VAL A 654 -101.59 20.21 -50.60
CA VAL A 654 -102.54 21.24 -50.17
C VAL A 654 -103.87 20.58 -49.83
N TRP A 655 -104.33 20.79 -48.60
CA TRP A 655 -105.56 20.23 -48.07
C TRP A 655 -106.62 21.32 -47.95
N LYS A 656 -107.90 20.95 -48.02
CA LYS A 656 -108.94 21.83 -47.48
C LYS A 656 -108.82 21.88 -45.96
N THR A 657 -108.82 23.09 -45.39
CA THR A 657 -108.72 23.31 -43.94
C THR A 657 -109.91 22.75 -43.19
N CYS A 658 -111.09 22.74 -43.83
CA CYS A 658 -112.30 22.11 -43.31
C CYS A 658 -112.63 20.85 -44.09
N HIS A 659 -113.31 19.89 -43.45
CA HIS A 659 -113.92 18.79 -44.16
C HIS A 659 -115.14 19.26 -44.97
N GLU A 660 -115.52 18.51 -45.98
CA GLU A 660 -116.59 18.88 -46.89
C GLU A 660 -117.92 19.14 -46.16
N GLY A 661 -118.56 20.26 -46.52
CA GLY A 661 -119.76 20.79 -45.87
C GLY A 661 -119.49 21.90 -44.83
N ARG A 662 -118.27 22.00 -44.29
CA ARG A 662 -117.83 23.08 -43.39
C ARG A 662 -116.96 24.11 -44.08
N THR A 663 -116.96 25.35 -43.57
CA THR A 663 -116.13 26.47 -44.05
C THR A 663 -115.77 27.45 -42.92
N GLY A 664 -114.93 28.43 -43.21
CA GLY A 664 -114.38 29.40 -42.24
C GLY A 664 -113.00 28.98 -41.72
N SER A 665 -112.24 29.93 -41.18
CA SER A 665 -110.91 29.68 -40.61
C SER A 665 -110.91 28.73 -39.39
N THR A 666 -112.06 28.55 -38.74
CA THR A 666 -112.26 27.64 -37.60
C THR A 666 -113.18 26.45 -37.94
N CYS A 667 -113.67 26.36 -39.18
CA CYS A 667 -114.62 25.34 -39.63
C CYS A 667 -115.95 25.29 -38.84
N ALA A 668 -116.31 26.38 -38.16
CA ALA A 668 -117.54 26.47 -37.37
C ALA A 668 -118.80 26.74 -38.23
N THR A 669 -118.64 27.22 -39.46
CA THR A 669 -119.75 27.58 -40.36
C THR A 669 -120.05 26.45 -41.35
N GLY A 670 -121.31 26.31 -41.75
CA GLY A 670 -121.78 25.24 -42.65
C GLY A 670 -122.36 24.04 -41.89
N ALA A 671 -122.56 22.92 -42.59
CA ALA A 671 -123.15 21.70 -42.03
C ALA A 671 -122.34 20.47 -42.44
N ASP A 672 -122.28 19.50 -41.55
CA ASP A 672 -121.59 18.24 -41.80
C ASP A 672 -122.25 17.44 -42.93
N SER A 673 -121.45 17.03 -43.93
CA SER A 673 -121.89 16.18 -45.03
C SER A 673 -121.32 14.77 -44.88
N LEU A 674 -122.19 13.77 -45.00
CA LEU A 674 -121.82 12.36 -45.01
C LEU A 674 -121.85 11.83 -46.44
N PHE A 675 -120.82 11.09 -46.82
CA PHE A 675 -120.64 10.60 -48.18
C PHE A 675 -120.52 9.08 -48.21
N ASN A 676 -121.03 8.46 -49.27
CA ASN A 676 -120.49 7.20 -49.75
C ASN A 676 -119.26 7.49 -50.64
N LEU A 677 -118.46 6.48 -51.00
CA LEU A 677 -117.21 6.76 -51.73
C LEU A 677 -117.45 7.44 -53.09
N ALA A 678 -118.48 7.03 -53.82
CA ALA A 678 -118.79 7.61 -55.13
C ALA A 678 -119.13 9.11 -55.03
N THR A 679 -120.00 9.47 -54.09
CA THR A 679 -120.37 10.88 -53.83
C THR A 679 -119.22 11.69 -53.24
N ALA A 680 -118.32 11.05 -52.47
CA ALA A 680 -117.10 11.69 -51.98
C ALA A 680 -116.15 12.04 -53.13
N ILE A 681 -115.94 11.12 -54.07
CA ILE A 681 -115.15 11.37 -55.28
C ILE A 681 -115.74 12.53 -56.07
N THR A 682 -117.06 12.51 -56.31
CA THR A 682 -117.76 13.61 -56.99
C THR A 682 -117.61 14.94 -56.25
N ALA A 683 -117.68 14.96 -54.92
CA ALA A 683 -117.52 16.18 -54.13
C ALA A 683 -116.14 16.82 -54.31
N CYS A 684 -115.05 16.05 -54.29
CA CYS A 684 -113.72 16.60 -54.58
C CYS A 684 -113.57 17.01 -56.06
N ILE A 685 -114.13 16.26 -57.01
CA ILE A 685 -114.09 16.63 -58.43
C ILE A 685 -114.82 17.94 -58.68
N ASN A 686 -115.94 18.19 -58.00
CA ASN A 686 -116.69 19.44 -58.15
C ASN A 686 -115.87 20.67 -57.75
N LEU A 687 -114.92 20.53 -56.81
CA LEU A 687 -113.97 21.59 -56.45
C LEU A 687 -113.03 21.99 -57.60
N ASN A 688 -112.97 21.21 -58.69
CA ASN A 688 -112.14 21.49 -59.86
C ASN A 688 -112.88 22.27 -60.96
N SER A 689 -114.15 22.59 -60.76
CA SER A 689 -114.95 23.33 -61.73
C SER A 689 -114.55 24.81 -61.78
N GLY A 690 -114.61 25.42 -62.98
CA GLY A 690 -114.28 26.84 -63.16
C GLY A 690 -112.82 27.15 -62.82
N THR A 691 -112.59 28.17 -61.98
CA THR A 691 -111.24 28.50 -61.44
C THR A 691 -110.78 27.57 -60.32
N GLY A 692 -111.65 26.64 -59.90
CA GLY A 692 -111.39 25.67 -58.84
C GLY A 692 -111.41 26.26 -57.41
N TYR A 693 -111.28 25.39 -56.41
CA TYR A 693 -111.19 25.79 -55.00
C TYR A 693 -109.76 26.29 -54.70
N ALA A 694 -109.66 27.47 -54.09
CA ALA A 694 -108.41 28.18 -53.83
C ALA A 694 -107.51 28.37 -55.08
N ASN A 695 -108.10 28.61 -56.27
CA ASN A 695 -107.40 28.69 -57.57
C ASN A 695 -106.67 27.39 -57.97
N ARG A 696 -107.20 26.22 -57.55
CA ARG A 696 -106.63 24.90 -57.83
C ARG A 696 -107.71 23.97 -58.39
N THR A 697 -107.38 23.23 -59.45
CA THR A 697 -108.32 22.38 -60.21
C THR A 697 -107.91 20.90 -60.25
N ASN A 698 -107.11 20.45 -59.27
CA ASN A 698 -106.61 19.08 -59.14
C ASN A 698 -106.94 18.44 -57.78
N TRP A 699 -108.06 18.85 -57.16
CA TRP A 699 -108.59 18.27 -55.93
C TRP A 699 -109.10 16.85 -56.14
N ARG A 700 -108.76 15.98 -55.19
CA ARG A 700 -109.17 14.57 -55.16
C ARG A 700 -109.36 14.08 -53.73
N VAL A 701 -109.92 12.88 -53.61
CA VAL A 701 -109.91 12.13 -52.35
C VAL A 701 -108.45 11.74 -52.05
N PRO A 702 -107.96 11.90 -50.80
CA PRO A 702 -106.60 11.53 -50.43
C PRO A 702 -106.39 10.02 -50.53
N THR A 703 -105.14 9.59 -50.64
CA THR A 703 -104.76 8.19 -50.35
C THR A 703 -104.67 8.00 -48.83
N ILE A 704 -104.71 6.76 -48.35
CA ILE A 704 -104.63 6.50 -46.91
C ILE A 704 -103.30 7.01 -46.32
N SER A 705 -102.18 6.80 -47.03
CA SER A 705 -100.86 7.24 -46.57
C SER A 705 -100.74 8.77 -46.48
N GLU A 706 -101.44 9.51 -47.34
CA GLU A 706 -101.53 10.97 -47.23
C GLU A 706 -102.42 11.38 -46.06
N LEU A 707 -103.52 10.68 -45.83
CA LEU A 707 -104.44 11.01 -44.74
C LEU A 707 -103.81 10.71 -43.36
N GLU A 708 -103.02 9.65 -43.26
CA GLU A 708 -102.24 9.27 -42.08
C GLU A 708 -101.21 10.33 -41.69
N THR A 709 -100.74 11.19 -42.61
CA THR A 709 -99.82 12.30 -42.25
C THR A 709 -100.49 13.37 -41.39
N LEU A 710 -101.83 13.41 -41.37
CA LEU A 710 -102.60 14.35 -40.57
C LEU A 710 -102.84 13.85 -39.14
N ALA A 711 -102.42 12.62 -38.82
CA ALA A 711 -102.52 12.05 -37.48
C ALA A 711 -101.48 12.65 -36.53
N ASN A 712 -101.93 13.03 -35.33
CA ASN A 712 -101.06 13.43 -34.24
C ASN A 712 -101.19 12.43 -33.09
N PHE A 713 -100.21 11.55 -32.93
CA PHE A 713 -100.24 10.48 -31.93
C PHE A 713 -99.91 10.98 -30.51
N ASP A 714 -99.41 12.21 -30.35
CA ASP A 714 -99.14 12.84 -29.05
C ASP A 714 -100.36 13.63 -28.52
N ALA A 715 -101.37 13.87 -29.36
CA ALA A 715 -102.54 14.66 -28.97
C ALA A 715 -103.23 14.04 -27.74
N THR A 716 -103.32 14.76 -26.62
CA THR A 716 -103.82 14.23 -25.33
C THR A 716 -105.34 14.02 -25.28
N THR A 717 -106.08 14.59 -26.23
CA THR A 717 -107.54 14.49 -26.35
C THR A 717 -107.94 14.27 -27.81
N ASN A 718 -109.11 13.68 -28.04
CA ASN A 718 -109.64 13.54 -29.38
C ASN A 718 -110.14 14.90 -29.92
N PRO A 719 -110.02 15.17 -31.23
CA PRO A 719 -109.44 14.31 -32.27
C PRO A 719 -107.89 14.29 -32.28
N ARG A 720 -107.32 13.13 -32.62
CA ARG A 720 -105.89 12.86 -32.82
C ARG A 720 -105.37 13.44 -34.13
N THR A 721 -105.39 14.76 -34.27
CA THR A 721 -104.88 15.50 -35.42
C THR A 721 -104.23 16.82 -34.98
N PHE A 722 -103.66 17.58 -35.92
CA PHE A 722 -103.15 18.92 -35.70
C PHE A 722 -104.31 19.92 -35.74
N THR A 723 -105.06 20.05 -34.63
CA THR A 723 -106.33 20.82 -34.55
C THR A 723 -106.21 22.30 -34.91
N VAL A 724 -105.01 22.89 -34.78
CA VAL A 724 -104.74 24.25 -35.25
C VAL A 724 -104.70 24.31 -36.78
N ALA A 725 -104.12 23.31 -37.43
CA ALA A 725 -104.02 23.21 -38.88
C ALA A 725 -105.33 22.70 -39.52
N PHE A 726 -106.03 21.79 -38.84
CA PHE A 726 -107.28 21.17 -39.29
C PHE A 726 -108.39 21.34 -38.25
N PRO A 727 -108.85 22.59 -38.03
CA PRO A 727 -109.91 22.87 -37.07
C PRO A 727 -111.22 22.20 -37.49
N GLY A 728 -112.10 21.96 -36.52
CA GLY A 728 -113.40 21.31 -36.74
C GLY A 728 -113.34 19.85 -37.17
N THR A 729 -112.17 19.21 -37.18
CA THR A 729 -112.06 17.75 -37.39
C THR A 729 -112.86 17.01 -36.32
N LEU A 730 -113.66 16.02 -36.72
CA LEU A 730 -114.53 15.30 -35.81
C LEU A 730 -113.85 14.07 -35.23
N SER A 731 -113.97 13.89 -33.92
CA SER A 731 -113.48 12.71 -33.20
C SER A 731 -114.37 11.49 -33.46
N ASN A 732 -113.78 10.29 -33.45
CA ASN A 732 -114.48 9.00 -33.59
C ASN A 732 -115.32 8.89 -34.87
N ARG A 733 -114.88 9.54 -35.95
CA ARG A 733 -115.52 9.51 -37.26
C ARG A 733 -114.51 9.11 -38.32
N TYR A 734 -114.98 8.35 -39.31
CA TYR A 734 -114.18 7.94 -40.45
C TYR A 734 -114.07 9.07 -41.47
N TYR A 735 -112.88 9.18 -42.06
CA TYR A 735 -112.58 10.05 -43.18
C TYR A 735 -112.16 9.23 -44.41
N TRP A 736 -112.74 9.54 -45.56
CA TRP A 736 -112.53 8.78 -46.79
C TRP A 736 -111.08 8.87 -47.30
N SER A 737 -110.56 7.72 -47.70
CA SER A 737 -109.42 7.63 -48.61
C SER A 737 -109.82 6.90 -49.91
N SER A 738 -109.03 7.12 -50.95
CA SER A 738 -109.11 6.45 -52.25
C SER A 738 -108.37 5.11 -52.28
N THR A 739 -107.73 4.69 -51.19
CA THR A 739 -106.93 3.46 -51.15
C THR A 739 -107.79 2.24 -50.87
N THR A 740 -107.86 1.33 -51.83
CA THR A 740 -108.66 0.11 -51.75
C THR A 740 -108.24 -0.80 -50.59
N TYR A 741 -109.22 -1.40 -49.91
CA TYR A 741 -108.95 -2.41 -48.89
C TYR A 741 -108.85 -3.79 -49.55
N LEU A 742 -107.62 -4.24 -49.81
CA LEU A 742 -107.35 -5.48 -50.55
C LEU A 742 -108.03 -6.74 -49.98
N PRO A 743 -108.15 -6.94 -48.65
CA PRO A 743 -108.74 -8.16 -48.11
C PRO A 743 -110.24 -8.34 -48.41
N LEU A 744 -110.98 -7.27 -48.76
CA LEU A 744 -112.42 -7.36 -49.01
C LEU A 744 -112.87 -6.40 -50.13
N ALA A 745 -113.37 -6.96 -51.22
CA ALA A 745 -113.91 -6.19 -52.34
C ALA A 745 -115.11 -5.32 -51.89
N GLY A 746 -115.23 -4.11 -52.46
CA GLY A 746 -116.27 -3.15 -52.09
C GLY A 746 -115.99 -2.37 -50.79
N TYR A 747 -114.77 -2.45 -50.26
CA TYR A 747 -114.30 -1.65 -49.11
C TYR A 747 -113.09 -0.79 -49.50
N THR A 748 -112.99 0.38 -48.89
CA THR A 748 -111.81 1.26 -48.99
C THR A 748 -111.31 1.59 -47.59
N LEU A 749 -110.02 1.89 -47.49
CA LEU A 749 -109.40 2.30 -46.24
C LEU A 749 -109.91 3.68 -45.83
N VAL A 750 -110.12 3.86 -44.53
CA VAL A 750 -110.56 5.11 -43.91
C VAL A 750 -109.75 5.37 -42.66
N LEU A 751 -109.50 6.63 -42.35
CA LEU A 751 -108.82 7.02 -41.12
C LEU A 751 -109.84 7.48 -40.08
N ASN A 752 -109.69 7.02 -38.83
CA ASN A 752 -110.46 7.51 -37.69
C ASN A 752 -109.60 8.44 -36.84
N PHE A 753 -109.94 9.73 -36.76
CA PHE A 753 -109.20 10.66 -35.91
C PHE A 753 -109.54 10.52 -34.41
N GLY A 754 -110.30 9.51 -33.98
CA GLY A 754 -110.48 9.16 -32.57
C GLY A 754 -109.24 8.48 -31.98
N ASP A 755 -108.66 7.56 -32.72
CA ASP A 755 -107.50 6.74 -32.33
C ASP A 755 -106.34 6.85 -33.34
N ALA A 756 -106.51 7.67 -34.39
CA ALA A 756 -105.63 7.71 -35.56
C ALA A 756 -105.49 6.33 -36.23
N GLY A 757 -106.48 5.46 -36.08
CA GLY A 757 -106.48 4.10 -36.59
C GLY A 757 -107.00 4.02 -38.03
N THR A 758 -106.25 3.32 -38.87
CA THR A 758 -106.67 2.96 -40.23
C THR A 758 -107.61 1.75 -40.18
N ASN A 759 -108.82 1.95 -40.68
CA ASN A 759 -109.90 0.96 -40.74
C ASN A 759 -110.37 0.79 -42.20
N ALA A 760 -111.41 -0.02 -42.42
CA ALA A 760 -112.06 -0.16 -43.71
C ALA A 760 -113.58 -0.06 -43.58
N THR A 761 -114.25 0.55 -44.55
CA THR A 761 -115.73 0.62 -44.59
C THR A 761 -116.26 0.43 -46.02
N ASN A 762 -117.53 0.00 -46.12
CA ASN A 762 -118.17 -0.33 -47.37
C ASN A 762 -118.38 0.93 -48.23
N THR A 763 -117.93 0.88 -49.48
CA THR A 763 -117.92 2.05 -50.39
C THR A 763 -119.32 2.60 -50.71
N THR A 764 -120.38 1.83 -50.48
CA THR A 764 -121.77 2.24 -50.75
C THR A 764 -122.44 2.93 -49.56
N THR A 765 -121.88 2.84 -48.35
CA THR A 765 -122.49 3.37 -47.13
C THR A 765 -122.24 4.88 -47.01
N ALA A 766 -123.31 5.67 -46.94
CA ALA A 766 -123.24 7.12 -46.75
C ALA A 766 -123.09 7.50 -45.26
N GLY A 767 -121.88 7.34 -44.71
CA GLY A 767 -121.61 7.53 -43.28
C GLY A 767 -120.23 8.08 -42.93
N THR A 768 -119.44 8.47 -43.93
CA THR A 768 -118.01 8.81 -43.76
C THR A 768 -117.77 10.24 -44.26
N TYR A 769 -116.92 10.97 -43.55
CA TYR A 769 -116.55 12.36 -43.85
C TYR A 769 -115.47 12.43 -44.92
N LEU A 770 -115.26 13.61 -45.50
CA LEU A 770 -114.29 13.79 -46.58
C LEU A 770 -113.49 15.08 -46.37
N ARG A 771 -112.17 14.99 -46.57
CA ARG A 771 -111.29 16.15 -46.67
C ARG A 771 -110.48 16.00 -47.96
N CYS A 772 -110.75 16.85 -48.94
CA CYS A 772 -110.07 16.78 -50.23
C CYS A 772 -108.62 17.28 -50.13
N VAL A 773 -107.76 16.72 -50.97
CA VAL A 773 -106.34 17.06 -51.11
C VAL A 773 -106.01 17.38 -52.56
N SER A 774 -104.97 18.19 -52.77
CA SER A 774 -104.50 18.67 -54.07
C SER A 774 -102.96 18.72 -54.05
N PRO A 775 -102.25 18.08 -55.02
CA PRO A 775 -100.80 18.09 -55.11
C PRO A 775 -100.21 19.38 -55.66
#